data_AF-A0A0A9WEE8-F1
#
_entry.id   AF-A0A0A9WEE8-F1
#
_cell.length_a   1.000
_cell.length_b   1.000
_cell.length_c   1.000
_cell.angle_alpha   90.00
_cell.angle_beta   90.00
_cell.angle_gamma   90.00
#
_symmetry.space_group_name_H-M   'P 1'
#
loop_
_entity.id
_entity.type
_entity.pdbx_description
1 polymer ?
#
loop_
_entity_poly.entity_id
_entity_poly.type
_entity_poly.pdbx_seq_one_letter_code
_entity_poly.pdbx_strand_id
1 'polypeptide(L)'
;FRSLISDLPTNLVIVCEISRLFEILEKVIVHVFNSPNTHFTLERCWEWLHKVAWKFRLLNMTKRRLFSIPPTHSSTLPPVNFESLNYLTQHYKWFRKHTLPMLLELATYDATVENDVNSLMTLIDLIDNSIDLGKIHLIPLCRQVMKLMEQPSPMKTTEQCDLSRKIHQLEDSVKFWKLDLFGLDASSSDCGFLASTKGQECRQKMIACCEQIFGNCDIIQGGVTAGELETTFETARHDITGERERSVVRMWPIFELVALRLNSALRSTLSQSWGPSTEEPLRNTEYAASLRQSLVDWFKATGCIAPTSVGIIKSGLELSNDSSQNLSSVMLHLTAHMHSSFAIHGPLLFLEWEQNTVMEDDNLSSAKKSEVYPQDPMLAIFLSCIVNKLKKTSSSESSLALKSHRNTMAMIQNLRTMLWRNVPVLFSNSLKSCLNEEVFLKNSYSKLLQILSSCLKVEGISSVDAICKALVALNFDSGKTKGHRCDSFVVPVVDTLKSLENTLGAWQRLEMDTSEWWICVGKCWSLIGYIHLTFFSNLELIDPVHKEAMKRQYRLEELKELKVLLCVQELTRAVVGATGTWPLKEQYESKIIELEARKECQEGIAVRPYPSRYNKITTELKSFMESLFAHEKFRDITSRLDVSDNDAEAALRTRTEVSSWLMSVRSFHYRLKSQYYASYPDVVTPALLALSQVIWGTDMALSNMDKSIVKRQLRGD
;
A
#
# COMPACT_ATOMS: atom_id res chain seq x y z
N PHE A 1 43.23 -22.90 -10.02
CA PHE A 1 41.76 -23.01 -10.20
C PHE A 1 41.31 -22.01 -11.27
N ARG A 2 41.20 -22.47 -12.52
CA ARG A 2 40.58 -21.72 -13.64
C ARG A 2 39.19 -22.32 -13.90
N SER A 3 38.32 -22.30 -12.90
CA SER A 3 36.90 -22.55 -13.14
C SER A 3 36.32 -21.27 -13.73
N LEU A 4 35.81 -21.34 -14.96
CA LEU A 4 35.09 -20.22 -15.55
C LEU A 4 33.79 -20.02 -14.78
N ILE A 5 33.26 -18.79 -14.77
CA ILE A 5 31.95 -18.51 -14.16
C ILE A 5 30.85 -19.38 -14.81
N SER A 6 31.04 -19.82 -16.06
CA SER A 6 30.18 -20.76 -16.78
C SER A 6 30.09 -22.16 -16.14
N ASP A 7 31.05 -22.54 -15.30
CA ASP A 7 31.10 -23.86 -14.64
C ASP A 7 30.35 -23.88 -13.30
N LEU A 8 29.73 -22.75 -12.92
CA LEU A 8 28.93 -22.64 -11.71
C LEU A 8 27.57 -23.34 -11.89
N PRO A 9 27.08 -24.11 -10.90
CA PRO A 9 25.78 -24.79 -10.98
C PRO A 9 24.65 -23.80 -10.70
N THR A 10 24.46 -22.81 -11.59
CA THR A 10 23.36 -21.85 -11.51
C THR A 10 22.57 -21.88 -12.81
N ASN A 11 21.24 -22.04 -12.73
CA ASN A 11 20.35 -22.03 -13.90
C ASN A 11 20.06 -20.60 -14.42
N LEU A 12 20.81 -19.60 -13.96
CA LEU A 12 20.60 -18.19 -14.33
C LEU A 12 21.46 -17.83 -15.53
N VAL A 13 20.87 -17.88 -16.72
CA VAL A 13 21.54 -17.63 -18.01
C VAL A 13 22.34 -16.32 -18.03
N ILE A 14 21.81 -15.21 -17.50
CA ILE A 14 22.54 -13.94 -17.43
C ILE A 14 23.87 -14.07 -16.66
N VAL A 15 23.94 -14.89 -15.61
CA VAL A 15 25.16 -15.08 -14.81
C VAL A 15 26.16 -15.92 -15.58
N CYS A 16 25.70 -16.97 -16.26
CA CYS A 16 26.55 -17.88 -17.02
C CYS A 16 27.12 -17.23 -18.29
N GLU A 17 26.32 -16.42 -18.98
CA GLU A 17 26.66 -15.90 -20.32
C GLU A 17 27.26 -14.48 -20.30
N ILE A 18 27.28 -13.77 -19.17
CA ILE A 18 27.78 -12.38 -19.14
C ILE A 18 29.26 -12.27 -19.56
N SER A 19 30.09 -13.25 -19.20
CA SER A 19 31.50 -13.26 -19.62
C SER A 19 31.61 -13.35 -21.13
N ARG A 20 30.85 -14.27 -21.74
CA ARG A 20 30.79 -14.46 -23.19
C ARG A 20 30.23 -13.23 -23.90
N LEU A 21 29.26 -12.54 -23.30
CA LEU A 21 28.74 -11.27 -23.80
C LEU A 21 29.86 -10.22 -23.90
N PHE A 22 30.68 -10.08 -22.86
CA PHE A 22 31.80 -9.12 -22.88
C PHE A 22 32.87 -9.47 -23.90
N GLU A 23 33.21 -10.76 -24.04
CA GLU A 23 34.20 -11.22 -25.01
C GLU A 23 33.77 -10.90 -26.44
N ILE A 24 32.52 -11.21 -26.81
CA ILE A 24 32.00 -10.92 -28.15
C ILE A 24 31.85 -9.41 -28.35
N LEU A 25 31.33 -8.69 -27.35
CA LEU A 25 31.20 -7.23 -27.39
C LEU A 25 32.55 -6.55 -27.65
N GLU A 26 33.61 -6.98 -26.98
CA GLU A 26 34.94 -6.42 -27.14
C GLU A 26 35.51 -6.68 -28.54
N LYS A 27 35.31 -7.88 -29.08
CA LYS A 27 35.68 -8.19 -30.47
C LYS A 27 35.00 -7.27 -31.47
N VAL A 28 33.67 -7.10 -31.35
CA VAL A 28 32.90 -6.21 -32.23
C VAL A 28 33.39 -4.77 -32.11
N ILE A 29 33.61 -4.27 -30.89
CA ILE A 29 34.13 -2.90 -30.68
C ILE A 29 35.50 -2.75 -31.34
N VAL A 30 36.45 -3.65 -31.11
CA VAL A 30 37.79 -3.55 -31.69
C VAL A 30 37.74 -3.58 -33.21
N HIS A 31 36.90 -4.44 -33.80
CA HIS A 31 36.75 -4.52 -35.25
C HIS A 31 36.15 -3.23 -35.83
N VAL A 32 35.07 -2.72 -35.24
CA VAL A 32 34.40 -1.49 -35.69
C VAL A 32 35.34 -0.28 -35.61
N PHE A 33 36.11 -0.14 -34.53
CA PHE A 33 36.99 1.02 -34.34
C PHE A 33 38.30 0.94 -35.14
N ASN A 34 38.75 -0.25 -35.54
CA ASN A 34 39.91 -0.42 -36.42
C ASN A 34 39.54 -0.37 -37.92
N SER A 35 38.26 -0.35 -38.25
CA SER A 35 37.82 -0.27 -39.65
C SER A 35 38.13 1.12 -40.23
N PRO A 36 38.72 1.19 -41.43
CA PRO A 36 39.04 2.46 -42.09
C PRO A 36 37.79 3.25 -42.49
N ASN A 37 36.61 2.61 -42.49
CA ASN A 37 35.34 3.22 -42.89
C ASN A 37 34.63 3.95 -41.73
N THR A 38 35.14 3.83 -40.51
CA THR A 38 34.50 4.37 -39.31
C THR A 38 35.08 5.74 -38.96
N HIS A 39 34.32 6.81 -39.19
CA HIS A 39 34.73 8.17 -38.83
C HIS A 39 34.16 8.61 -37.47
N PHE A 40 35.04 9.06 -36.57
CA PHE A 40 34.69 9.55 -35.23
C PHE A 40 35.00 11.04 -35.08
N THR A 41 33.96 11.87 -34.97
CA THR A 41 34.10 13.26 -34.53
C THR A 41 34.33 13.32 -33.02
N LEU A 42 34.83 14.44 -32.49
CA LEU A 42 34.97 14.66 -31.05
C LEU A 42 33.63 14.51 -30.31
N GLU A 43 32.53 14.98 -30.90
CA GLU A 43 31.18 14.83 -30.34
C GLU A 43 30.72 13.37 -30.30
N ARG A 44 30.92 12.61 -31.39
CA ARG A 44 30.63 11.16 -31.40
C ARG A 44 31.51 10.40 -30.41
N CYS A 45 32.77 10.81 -30.23
CA CYS A 45 33.69 10.23 -29.24
C CYS A 45 33.16 10.43 -27.82
N TRP A 46 32.74 11.65 -27.49
CA TRP A 46 32.09 11.97 -26.23
C TRP A 46 30.81 11.14 -26.00
N GLU A 47 29.95 11.06 -27.01
CA GLU A 47 28.70 10.31 -26.95
C GLU A 47 28.95 8.80 -26.74
N TRP A 48 29.93 8.24 -27.44
CA TRP A 48 30.35 6.86 -27.27
C TRP A 48 30.84 6.59 -25.85
N LEU A 49 31.79 7.38 -25.35
CA LEU A 49 32.33 7.22 -23.98
C LEU A 49 31.22 7.23 -22.93
N HIS A 50 30.24 8.12 -23.07
CA HIS A 50 29.07 8.16 -22.20
C HIS A 50 28.21 6.90 -22.32
N LYS A 51 28.00 6.38 -23.54
CA LYS A 51 27.22 5.15 -23.79
C LYS A 51 27.92 3.87 -23.34
N VAL A 52 29.24 3.83 -23.19
CA VAL A 52 29.99 2.67 -22.64
C VAL A 52 30.34 2.81 -21.15
N ALA A 53 30.08 3.96 -20.53
CA ALA A 53 30.45 4.26 -19.15
C ALA A 53 29.95 3.22 -18.12
N TRP A 54 28.84 2.53 -18.41
CA TRP A 54 28.31 1.47 -17.56
C TRP A 54 29.29 0.29 -17.38
N LYS A 55 30.21 0.01 -18.34
CA LYS A 55 31.21 -1.07 -18.22
C LYS A 55 32.17 -0.80 -17.05
N PHE A 56 32.61 0.45 -16.88
CA PHE A 56 33.46 0.85 -15.75
C PHE A 56 32.73 0.74 -14.41
N ARG A 57 31.43 1.08 -14.38
CA ARG A 57 30.58 0.93 -13.20
C ARG A 57 30.36 -0.54 -12.82
N LEU A 58 30.21 -1.41 -13.82
CA LEU A 58 30.13 -2.85 -13.59
C LEU A 58 31.46 -3.41 -13.07
N LEU A 59 32.61 -2.89 -13.51
CA LEU A 59 33.90 -3.29 -12.96
C LEU A 59 33.98 -3.01 -11.46
N ASN A 60 33.51 -1.84 -11.00
CA ASN A 60 33.43 -1.53 -9.57
C ASN A 60 32.50 -2.47 -8.78
N MET A 61 31.50 -3.06 -9.45
CA MET A 61 30.62 -4.07 -8.85
C MET A 61 31.27 -5.43 -8.61
N THR A 62 32.35 -5.77 -9.30
CA THR A 62 33.09 -7.03 -9.06
C THR A 62 33.61 -7.15 -7.62
N LYS A 63 33.66 -6.04 -6.88
CA LYS A 63 33.98 -5.99 -5.44
C LYS A 63 32.86 -6.50 -4.53
N ARG A 64 31.63 -6.69 -5.06
CA ARG A 64 30.46 -7.19 -4.31
C ARG A 64 30.37 -8.70 -4.38
N ARG A 65 29.77 -9.32 -3.35
CA ARG A 65 29.58 -10.77 -3.31
C ARG A 65 28.44 -11.20 -4.22
N LEU A 66 28.73 -12.00 -5.24
CA LEU A 66 27.74 -12.60 -6.13
C LEU A 66 26.90 -13.67 -5.41
N PHE A 67 27.43 -14.29 -4.36
CA PHE A 67 26.75 -15.33 -3.58
C PHE A 67 26.53 -14.86 -2.14
N SER A 68 25.38 -15.22 -1.57
CA SER A 68 25.04 -14.96 -0.18
C SER A 68 25.62 -16.03 0.74
N ILE A 69 25.98 -15.65 1.98
CA ILE A 69 26.41 -16.65 2.98
C ILE A 69 25.13 -17.38 3.44
N PRO A 70 25.02 -18.70 3.29
CA PRO A 70 23.85 -19.42 3.77
C PRO A 70 23.79 -19.29 5.30
N PRO A 71 22.59 -19.03 5.88
CA PRO A 71 22.42 -19.16 7.32
C PRO A 71 22.71 -20.63 7.68
N THR A 72 23.46 -20.79 8.78
CA THR A 72 24.02 -22.04 9.32
C THR A 72 23.26 -23.33 8.92
N HIS A 73 24.00 -24.28 8.34
CA HIS A 73 23.61 -25.65 7.99
C HIS A 73 22.72 -25.87 6.75
N SER A 74 23.11 -25.38 5.57
CA SER A 74 22.69 -26.02 4.31
C SER A 74 23.91 -26.42 3.45
N SER A 75 24.00 -27.71 3.12
CA SER A 75 25.10 -28.33 2.39
C SER A 75 24.90 -28.33 0.87
N THR A 76 24.30 -27.28 0.32
CA THR A 76 24.05 -27.15 -1.12
C THR A 76 24.23 -25.71 -1.52
N LEU A 77 25.31 -25.44 -2.27
CA LEU A 77 25.70 -24.19 -2.97
C LEU A 77 25.13 -22.85 -2.44
N PRO A 78 25.97 -21.87 -2.09
CA PRO A 78 25.49 -20.58 -1.61
C PRO A 78 24.60 -19.92 -2.69
N PRO A 79 23.36 -19.48 -2.35
CA PRO A 79 22.45 -18.94 -3.34
C PRO A 79 22.98 -17.60 -3.89
N VAL A 80 22.71 -17.36 -5.19
CA VAL A 80 23.07 -16.10 -5.84
C VAL A 80 22.44 -14.94 -5.07
N ASN A 81 23.27 -13.98 -4.69
CA ASN A 81 22.86 -12.76 -4.05
C ASN A 81 21.94 -11.99 -5.00
N PHE A 82 20.68 -11.88 -4.60
CA PHE A 82 19.63 -11.27 -5.39
C PHE A 82 19.88 -9.79 -5.70
N GLU A 83 20.52 -9.05 -4.80
CA GLU A 83 20.92 -7.66 -5.08
C GLU A 83 21.93 -7.62 -6.22
N SER A 84 22.97 -8.46 -6.14
CA SER A 84 24.02 -8.56 -7.16
C SER A 84 23.46 -8.97 -8.54
N LEU A 85 22.50 -9.90 -8.56
CA LEU A 85 21.79 -10.30 -9.78
C LEU A 85 20.97 -9.15 -10.37
N ASN A 86 20.15 -8.47 -9.56
CA ASN A 86 19.36 -7.33 -10.00
C ASN A 86 20.21 -6.23 -10.61
N TYR A 87 21.39 -5.99 -10.03
CA TYR A 87 22.32 -5.02 -10.56
C TYR A 87 22.94 -5.44 -11.89
N LEU A 88 23.34 -6.70 -12.02
CA LEU A 88 23.82 -7.25 -13.28
C LEU A 88 22.77 -7.06 -14.38
N THR A 89 21.51 -7.36 -14.08
CA THR A 89 20.37 -7.12 -14.97
C THR A 89 20.18 -5.64 -15.32
N GLN A 90 20.38 -4.71 -14.38
CA GLN A 90 20.30 -3.27 -14.67
C GLN A 90 21.42 -2.79 -15.61
N HIS A 91 22.65 -3.24 -15.41
CA HIS A 91 23.77 -2.90 -16.30
C HIS A 91 23.57 -3.48 -17.70
N TYR A 92 23.08 -4.71 -17.80
CA TYR A 92 22.68 -5.30 -19.08
C TYR A 92 21.56 -4.48 -19.77
N LYS A 93 20.57 -3.98 -19.01
CA LYS A 93 19.54 -3.08 -19.54
C LYS A 93 20.13 -1.76 -20.07
N TRP A 94 21.15 -1.22 -19.42
CA TRP A 94 21.86 -0.03 -19.91
C TRP A 94 22.63 -0.31 -21.19
N PHE A 95 23.37 -1.41 -21.26
CA PHE A 95 24.01 -1.88 -22.49
C PHE A 95 23.02 -1.92 -23.65
N ARG A 96 21.89 -2.61 -23.45
CA ARG A 96 20.85 -2.81 -24.46
C ARG A 96 20.21 -1.49 -24.91
N LYS A 97 20.00 -0.55 -23.98
CA LYS A 97 19.36 0.74 -24.27
C LYS A 97 20.29 1.76 -24.91
N HIS A 98 21.57 1.77 -24.53
CA HIS A 98 22.47 2.88 -24.85
C HIS A 98 23.63 2.49 -25.75
N THR A 99 24.32 1.38 -25.46
CA THR A 99 25.53 0.96 -26.19
C THR A 99 25.19 0.21 -27.46
N LEU A 100 24.28 -0.77 -27.37
CA LEU A 100 23.93 -1.64 -28.49
C LEU A 100 23.43 -0.86 -29.71
N PRO A 101 22.52 0.13 -29.60
CA PRO A 101 22.04 0.85 -30.77
C PRO A 101 23.16 1.60 -31.52
N MET A 102 24.07 2.24 -30.78
CA MET A 102 25.20 2.96 -31.40
C MET A 102 26.23 2.00 -31.98
N LEU A 103 26.47 0.86 -31.33
CA LEU A 103 27.37 -0.17 -31.86
C LEU A 103 26.83 -0.74 -33.18
N LEU A 104 25.53 -1.02 -33.25
CA LEU A 104 24.89 -1.51 -34.47
C LEU A 104 24.92 -0.45 -35.58
N GLU A 105 24.67 0.83 -35.27
CA GLU A 105 24.84 1.93 -36.21
C GLU A 105 26.26 1.96 -36.77
N LEU A 106 27.28 1.89 -35.90
CA LEU A 106 28.68 1.90 -36.33
C LEU A 106 29.08 0.65 -37.12
N ALA A 107 28.49 -0.51 -36.80
CA ALA A 107 28.76 -1.75 -37.53
C ALA A 107 28.20 -1.74 -38.96
N THR A 108 27.24 -0.87 -39.29
CA THR A 108 26.73 -0.75 -40.68
C THR A 108 27.75 -0.20 -41.66
N TYR A 109 28.82 0.44 -41.18
CA TYR A 109 29.88 1.00 -42.02
C TYR A 109 30.89 -0.05 -42.52
N ASP A 110 30.84 -1.27 -42.00
CA ASP A 110 31.76 -2.35 -42.39
C ASP A 110 31.06 -3.72 -42.45
N ALA A 111 30.84 -4.22 -43.67
CA ALA A 111 30.21 -5.52 -43.91
C ALA A 111 31.00 -6.70 -43.33
N THR A 112 32.31 -6.54 -43.07
CA THR A 112 33.13 -7.63 -42.49
C THR A 112 32.82 -7.92 -41.02
N VAL A 113 32.09 -7.01 -40.34
CA VAL A 113 31.67 -7.13 -38.93
C VAL A 113 30.38 -7.97 -38.77
N GLU A 114 29.68 -8.28 -39.86
CA GLU A 114 28.33 -8.87 -39.84
C GLU A 114 28.26 -10.21 -39.08
N ASN A 115 29.26 -11.08 -39.23
CA ASN A 115 29.31 -12.37 -38.53
C ASN A 115 29.46 -12.23 -37.01
N ASP A 116 30.26 -11.26 -36.54
CA ASP A 116 30.44 -11.00 -35.11
C ASP A 116 29.21 -10.34 -34.50
N VAL A 117 28.54 -9.45 -35.25
CA VAL A 117 27.26 -8.85 -34.85
C VAL A 117 26.16 -9.91 -34.78
N ASN A 118 26.06 -10.83 -35.74
CA ASN A 118 25.10 -11.92 -35.70
C ASN A 118 25.32 -12.84 -34.48
N SER A 119 26.58 -13.12 -34.15
CA SER A 119 26.96 -13.88 -32.95
C SER A 119 26.57 -13.14 -31.67
N LEU A 120 26.79 -11.82 -31.61
CA LEU A 120 26.38 -10.96 -30.50
C LEU A 120 24.85 -10.94 -30.33
N MET A 121 24.11 -10.77 -31.43
CA MET A 121 22.65 -10.72 -31.42
C MET A 121 22.04 -12.06 -30.99
N THR A 122 22.64 -13.19 -31.36
CA THR A 122 22.20 -14.53 -30.90
C THR A 122 22.34 -14.67 -29.39
N LEU A 123 23.45 -14.20 -28.82
CA LEU A 123 23.67 -14.23 -27.37
C LEU A 123 22.74 -13.27 -26.63
N ILE A 124 22.50 -12.08 -27.20
CA ILE A 124 21.53 -11.11 -26.68
C ILE A 124 20.13 -11.72 -26.66
N ASP A 125 19.70 -12.40 -27.72
CA ASP A 125 18.40 -13.07 -27.76
C ASP A 125 18.30 -14.17 -26.69
N LEU A 126 19.36 -14.94 -26.45
CA LEU A 126 19.41 -15.94 -25.37
C LEU A 126 19.25 -15.30 -23.98
N ILE A 127 19.99 -14.23 -23.71
CA ILE A 127 19.93 -13.50 -22.44
C ILE A 127 18.57 -12.81 -22.29
N ASP A 128 18.05 -12.19 -23.35
CA ASP A 128 16.77 -11.48 -23.37
C ASP A 128 15.59 -12.43 -23.08
N ASN A 129 15.65 -13.68 -23.54
CA ASN A 129 14.63 -14.70 -23.24
C ASN A 129 14.71 -15.21 -21.80
N SER A 130 15.89 -15.13 -21.17
CA SER A 130 16.11 -15.61 -19.80
C SER A 130 15.75 -14.59 -18.72
N ILE A 131 15.80 -13.31 -19.07
CA ILE A 131 15.42 -12.21 -18.21
C ILE A 131 13.96 -11.92 -18.56
N ASP A 132 13.07 -11.77 -17.58
CA ASP A 132 11.63 -11.51 -17.76
C ASP A 132 11.38 -10.08 -18.32
N LEU A 133 12.03 -9.71 -19.43
CA LEU A 133 12.03 -8.42 -20.10
C LEU A 133 10.66 -8.14 -20.76
N GLY A 134 9.82 -9.15 -20.96
CA GLY A 134 8.46 -9.00 -21.50
C GLY A 134 7.54 -8.12 -20.65
N LYS A 135 7.76 -8.07 -19.33
CA LYS A 135 6.99 -7.22 -18.39
C LYS A 135 7.39 -5.73 -18.44
N ILE A 136 8.43 -5.37 -19.19
CA ILE A 136 9.01 -4.02 -19.19
C ILE A 136 8.03 -2.94 -19.64
N HIS A 137 7.06 -3.25 -20.50
CA HIS A 137 6.11 -2.24 -21.00
C HIS A 137 5.01 -1.92 -19.98
N LEU A 138 4.65 -2.88 -19.13
CA LEU A 138 3.60 -2.73 -18.12
C LEU A 138 4.13 -2.18 -16.78
N ILE A 139 5.41 -2.36 -16.46
CA ILE A 139 6.02 -1.80 -15.24
C ILE A 139 5.93 -0.25 -15.19
N PRO A 140 6.24 0.50 -16.26
CA PRO A 140 6.03 1.95 -16.30
C PRO A 140 4.59 2.36 -16.04
N LEU A 141 3.63 1.65 -16.64
CA LEU A 141 2.21 1.84 -16.40
C LEU A 141 1.88 1.63 -14.92
N CYS A 142 2.29 0.51 -14.32
CA CYS A 142 2.07 0.22 -12.90
C CYS A 142 2.66 1.32 -12.01
N ARG A 143 3.90 1.76 -12.26
CA ARG A 143 4.52 2.86 -11.52
C ARG A 143 3.78 4.18 -11.66
N GLN A 144 3.26 4.49 -12.85
CA GLN A 144 2.53 5.73 -13.09
C GLN A 144 1.17 5.71 -12.39
N VAL A 145 0.43 4.60 -12.48
CA VAL A 145 -0.82 4.37 -11.73
C VAL A 145 -0.58 4.53 -10.23
N MET A 146 0.48 3.90 -9.71
CA MET A 146 0.91 4.05 -8.31
C MET A 146 1.14 5.51 -7.91
N LYS A 147 1.93 6.24 -8.71
CA LYS A 147 2.25 7.64 -8.42
C LYS A 147 0.99 8.52 -8.37
N LEU A 148 0.03 8.26 -9.24
CA LEU A 148 -1.23 9.00 -9.32
C LEU A 148 -2.26 8.62 -8.23
N MET A 149 -2.02 7.51 -7.51
CA MET A 149 -2.77 7.15 -6.29
C MET A 149 -2.26 7.85 -5.02
N GLU A 150 -1.33 8.81 -5.14
CA GLU A 150 -0.94 9.68 -4.02
C GLU A 150 -0.38 8.91 -2.81
N GLN A 151 0.55 7.98 -3.08
CA GLN A 151 1.25 7.19 -2.07
C GLN A 151 1.97 8.08 -1.05
N PRO A 152 2.11 7.64 0.22
CA PRO A 152 2.89 8.41 1.18
C PRO A 152 4.36 8.42 0.79
N SER A 153 5.07 9.44 1.26
CA SER A 153 6.51 9.51 1.07
C SER A 153 7.24 8.42 1.86
N PRO A 154 8.36 7.88 1.34
CA PRO A 154 9.20 6.98 2.11
C PRO A 154 9.83 7.71 3.31
N MET A 155 10.20 6.93 4.34
CA MET A 155 10.84 7.46 5.54
C MET A 155 12.19 8.11 5.20
N LYS A 156 12.47 9.26 5.79
CA LYS A 156 13.65 10.08 5.46
C LYS A 156 14.88 9.75 6.30
N THR A 157 14.71 9.30 7.54
CA THR A 157 15.82 9.02 8.45
C THR A 157 15.70 7.67 9.16
N THR A 158 16.81 7.20 9.73
CA THR A 158 16.88 5.99 10.56
C THR A 158 16.05 6.13 11.82
N GLU A 159 16.12 7.29 12.48
CA GLU A 159 15.42 7.59 13.73
C GLU A 159 13.90 7.57 13.50
N GLN A 160 13.44 8.10 12.36
CA GLN A 160 12.02 8.05 11.98
C GLN A 160 11.54 6.59 11.81
N CYS A 161 12.37 5.73 11.19
CA CYS A 161 12.06 4.31 11.05
C CYS A 161 12.03 3.58 12.40
N ASP A 162 12.97 3.86 13.30
CA ASP A 162 13.04 3.25 14.63
C ASP A 162 11.86 3.67 15.51
N LEU A 163 11.54 4.96 15.54
CA LEU A 163 10.40 5.49 16.27
C LEU A 163 9.08 4.91 15.73
N SER A 164 8.90 4.86 14.40
CA SER A 164 7.73 4.23 13.77
C SER A 164 7.57 2.78 14.21
N ARG A 165 8.66 1.98 14.17
CA ARG A 165 8.63 0.59 14.65
C ARG A 165 8.25 0.49 16.12
N LYS A 166 8.81 1.34 16.98
CA LYS A 166 8.53 1.34 18.42
C LYS A 166 7.07 1.66 18.72
N ILE A 167 6.49 2.66 18.05
CA ILE A 167 5.06 2.99 18.22
C ILE A 167 4.15 1.85 17.76
N HIS A 168 4.45 1.22 16.62
CA HIS A 168 3.66 0.07 16.15
C HIS A 168 3.80 -1.14 17.08
N GLN A 169 4.96 -1.36 17.69
CA GLN A 169 5.16 -2.40 18.72
C GLN A 169 4.32 -2.12 19.98
N LEU A 170 4.27 -0.86 20.42
CA LEU A 170 3.42 -0.44 21.54
C LEU A 170 1.94 -0.62 21.22
N GLU A 171 1.49 -0.23 20.01
CA GLU A 171 0.13 -0.51 19.54
C GLU A 171 -0.14 -2.02 19.51
N ASP A 172 0.80 -2.80 18.99
CA ASP A 172 0.69 -4.26 18.92
C ASP A 172 0.70 -4.93 20.31
N SER A 173 1.24 -4.28 21.34
CA SER A 173 1.19 -4.80 22.71
C SER A 173 -0.24 -4.79 23.27
N VAL A 174 -1.11 -3.91 22.75
CA VAL A 174 -2.51 -3.76 23.14
C VAL A 174 -3.36 -4.61 22.20
N LYS A 175 -3.75 -5.81 22.65
CA LYS A 175 -4.53 -6.76 21.83
C LYS A 175 -5.81 -6.14 21.29
N PHE A 176 -6.37 -5.23 22.08
CA PHE A 176 -7.61 -4.52 21.78
C PHE A 176 -7.58 -3.78 20.43
N TRP A 177 -6.44 -3.22 19.99
CA TRP A 177 -6.35 -2.52 18.70
C TRP A 177 -6.12 -3.46 17.50
N LYS A 178 -6.06 -4.79 17.70
CA LYS A 178 -5.77 -5.81 16.67
C LYS A 178 -7.03 -6.51 16.13
N LEU A 179 -8.07 -5.75 15.79
CA LEU A 179 -9.36 -6.34 15.44
C LEU A 179 -9.36 -7.26 14.20
N ASP A 180 -8.38 -7.10 13.32
CA ASP A 180 -8.36 -7.69 11.97
C ASP A 180 -8.24 -9.23 11.92
N LEU A 181 -7.96 -9.93 13.01
CA LEU A 181 -7.54 -11.35 12.95
C LEU A 181 -8.20 -12.29 13.95
N PHE A 182 -8.30 -11.87 15.21
CA PHE A 182 -8.76 -12.71 16.30
C PHE A 182 -10.02 -12.05 16.83
N GLY A 183 -11.08 -12.84 17.01
CA GLY A 183 -12.32 -12.33 17.61
C GLY A 183 -12.05 -11.56 18.90
N LEU A 184 -13.02 -10.75 19.29
CA LEU A 184 -12.96 -9.90 20.47
C LEU A 184 -12.58 -10.68 21.74
N ASP A 185 -11.33 -10.57 22.19
CA ASP A 185 -10.92 -10.97 23.53
C ASP A 185 -11.27 -9.82 24.51
N ALA A 186 -12.54 -9.76 24.85
CA ALA A 186 -13.13 -8.84 25.83
C ALA A 186 -12.79 -9.18 27.30
N SER A 187 -11.76 -9.99 27.54
CA SER A 187 -11.29 -10.31 28.88
C SER A 187 -10.19 -9.36 29.37
N SER A 188 -9.74 -8.40 28.55
CA SER A 188 -8.47 -7.72 28.79
C SER A 188 -8.54 -6.59 29.83
N SER A 189 -7.60 -6.64 30.78
CA SER A 189 -7.20 -5.50 31.62
C SER A 189 -6.88 -4.24 30.80
N ASP A 190 -6.60 -4.36 29.50
CA ASP A 190 -6.34 -3.27 28.57
C ASP A 190 -7.54 -2.32 28.44
N CYS A 191 -8.78 -2.85 28.39
CA CYS A 191 -9.97 -2.03 28.26
C CYS A 191 -10.14 -1.09 29.47
N GLY A 192 -9.92 -1.63 30.67
CA GLY A 192 -9.96 -0.86 31.91
C GLY A 192 -8.85 0.19 31.98
N PHE A 193 -7.63 -0.19 31.59
CA PHE A 193 -6.51 0.72 31.50
C PHE A 193 -6.79 1.88 30.52
N LEU A 194 -7.22 1.60 29.30
CA LEU A 194 -7.50 2.61 28.28
C LEU A 194 -8.67 3.55 28.65
N ALA A 195 -9.62 3.06 29.44
CA ALA A 195 -10.71 3.88 29.98
C ALA A 195 -10.29 4.76 31.16
N SER A 196 -9.16 4.48 31.80
CA SER A 196 -8.62 5.27 32.90
C SER A 196 -7.99 6.60 32.45
N THR A 197 -7.81 7.54 33.37
CA THR A 197 -7.13 8.82 33.08
C THR A 197 -5.69 8.60 32.60
N LYS A 198 -4.95 7.69 33.25
CA LYS A 198 -3.56 7.37 32.88
C LYS A 198 -3.47 6.74 31.49
N GLY A 199 -4.39 5.84 31.15
CA GLY A 199 -4.44 5.25 29.81
C GLY A 199 -4.82 6.26 28.73
N GLN A 200 -5.75 7.18 29.03
CA GLN A 200 -6.09 8.28 28.12
C GLN A 200 -4.91 9.22 27.90
N GLU A 201 -4.16 9.58 28.94
CA GLU A 201 -2.93 10.38 28.84
C GLU A 201 -1.86 9.68 28.00
N CYS A 202 -1.63 8.38 28.23
CA CYS A 202 -0.71 7.58 27.43
C CYS A 202 -1.12 7.56 25.96
N ARG A 203 -2.41 7.36 25.69
CA ARG A 203 -2.95 7.36 24.33
C ARG A 203 -2.76 8.73 23.65
N GLN A 204 -2.99 9.84 24.34
CA GLN A 204 -2.76 11.18 23.79
C GLN A 204 -1.28 11.42 23.46
N LYS A 205 -0.35 11.00 24.34
CA LYS A 205 1.09 11.03 24.06
C LYS A 205 1.45 10.19 22.84
N MET A 206 0.89 8.98 22.69
CA MET A 206 1.10 8.15 21.50
C MET A 206 0.59 8.83 20.23
N ILE A 207 -0.59 9.46 20.27
CA ILE A 207 -1.13 10.22 19.13
C ILE A 207 -0.17 11.34 18.74
N ALA A 208 0.35 12.10 19.71
CA ALA A 208 1.34 13.16 19.45
C ALA A 208 2.63 12.60 18.81
N CYS A 209 3.13 11.46 19.26
CA CYS A 209 4.26 10.79 18.61
C CYS A 209 3.96 10.41 17.16
N CYS A 210 2.76 9.87 16.87
CA CYS A 210 2.35 9.55 15.50
C CYS A 210 2.29 10.80 14.62
N GLU A 211 1.76 11.91 15.15
CA GLU A 211 1.71 13.20 14.45
C GLU A 211 3.13 13.70 14.11
N GLN A 212 4.07 13.59 15.05
CA GLN A 212 5.49 13.94 14.86
C GLN A 212 6.18 13.10 13.77
N ILE A 213 5.97 11.78 13.78
CA ILE A 213 6.53 10.86 12.77
C ILE A 213 6.01 11.22 11.38
N PHE A 214 4.69 11.41 11.25
CA PHE A 214 4.05 11.64 9.96
C PHE A 214 4.28 13.06 9.44
N GLY A 215 4.28 14.06 10.33
CA GLY A 215 4.65 15.44 10.03
C GLY A 215 6.15 15.65 9.80
N ASN A 216 6.98 14.64 10.10
CA ASN A 216 8.44 14.72 10.07
C ASN A 216 8.98 15.88 10.94
N CYS A 217 8.39 16.04 12.12
CA CYS A 217 8.71 17.10 13.08
C CYS A 217 9.16 16.47 14.40
N ASP A 218 10.26 16.97 14.98
CA ASP A 218 10.70 16.66 16.35
C ASP A 218 10.84 15.14 16.68
N ILE A 219 11.48 14.38 15.78
CA ILE A 219 11.65 12.92 15.89
C ILE A 219 12.42 12.50 17.15
N ILE A 220 13.35 13.33 17.63
CA ILE A 220 14.16 13.04 18.83
C ILE A 220 13.28 13.03 20.08
N GLN A 221 12.45 14.06 20.28
CA GLN A 221 11.53 14.13 21.42
C GLN A 221 10.47 13.03 21.36
N GLY A 222 10.02 12.65 20.15
CA GLY A 222 9.15 11.51 19.94
C GLY A 222 9.76 10.19 20.43
N GLY A 223 11.07 9.98 20.19
CA GLY A 223 11.84 8.84 20.68
C GLY A 223 11.85 8.72 22.21
N VAL A 224 12.10 9.82 22.91
CA VAL A 224 12.08 9.88 24.38
C VAL A 224 10.69 9.55 24.91
N THR A 225 9.67 10.19 24.35
CA THR A 225 8.26 9.99 24.74
C THR A 225 7.82 8.55 24.55
N ALA A 226 8.23 7.90 23.45
CA ALA A 226 7.94 6.48 23.20
C ALA A 226 8.62 5.55 24.22
N GLY A 227 9.81 5.90 24.72
CA GLY A 227 10.47 5.20 25.82
C GLY A 227 9.72 5.29 27.15
N GLU A 228 9.24 6.48 27.51
CA GLU A 228 8.41 6.68 28.70
C GLU A 228 7.11 5.88 28.62
N LEU A 229 6.48 5.86 27.44
CA LEU A 229 5.23 5.14 27.21
C LEU A 229 5.38 3.64 27.45
N GLU A 230 6.44 3.03 26.92
CA GLU A 230 6.73 1.60 27.10
C GLU A 230 6.75 1.20 28.58
N THR A 231 7.52 1.92 29.39
CA THR A 231 7.58 1.67 30.85
C THR A 231 6.23 1.87 31.53
N THR A 232 5.42 2.80 31.03
CA THR A 232 4.08 3.08 31.58
C THR A 232 3.08 1.99 31.24
N PHE A 233 3.13 1.46 30.01
CA PHE A 233 2.30 0.34 29.58
C PHE A 233 2.64 -0.95 30.34
N GLU A 234 3.91 -1.19 30.66
CA GLU A 234 4.33 -2.36 31.45
C GLU A 234 3.88 -2.28 32.91
N THR A 235 3.93 -1.09 33.52
CA THR A 235 3.66 -0.92 34.96
C THR A 235 2.19 -0.68 35.29
N ALA A 236 1.44 0.04 34.45
CA ALA A 236 0.11 0.55 34.80
C ALA A 236 -1.06 -0.31 34.33
N ARG A 237 -0.79 -1.30 33.47
CA ARG A 237 -1.81 -2.11 32.78
C ARG A 237 -2.51 -3.11 33.69
N HIS A 238 -1.90 -3.47 34.82
CA HIS A 238 -2.41 -4.52 35.71
C HIS A 238 -3.24 -4.00 36.90
N ASP A 239 -3.21 -2.69 37.18
CA ASP A 239 -3.71 -2.15 38.45
C ASP A 239 -5.05 -1.39 38.36
N ILE A 240 -5.61 -1.18 37.16
CA ILE A 240 -6.69 -0.19 36.98
C ILE A 240 -7.95 -0.84 36.45
N THR A 241 -8.88 -1.18 37.35
CA THR A 241 -10.27 -1.46 36.99
C THR A 241 -11.24 -1.02 38.08
N GLY A 242 -12.15 -0.10 37.73
CA GLY A 242 -13.21 0.38 38.59
C GLY A 242 -14.54 0.51 37.84
N GLU A 243 -15.59 0.79 38.60
CA GLU A 243 -16.96 0.92 38.07
C GLU A 243 -17.13 2.15 37.15
N ARG A 244 -16.22 3.14 37.23
CA ARG A 244 -16.21 4.33 36.36
C ARG A 244 -15.73 3.97 34.96
N GLU A 245 -14.65 3.20 34.88
CA GLU A 245 -14.03 2.72 33.65
C GLU A 245 -15.02 1.85 32.88
N ARG A 246 -15.77 0.98 33.56
CA ARG A 246 -16.85 0.16 32.96
C ARG A 246 -17.90 1.02 32.25
N SER A 247 -18.34 2.11 32.87
CA SER A 247 -19.31 3.04 32.25
C SER A 247 -18.74 3.71 30.99
N VAL A 248 -17.43 3.97 30.94
CA VAL A 248 -16.77 4.54 29.76
C VAL A 248 -16.68 3.50 28.63
N VAL A 249 -16.26 2.27 28.94
CA VAL A 249 -16.16 1.16 27.98
C VAL A 249 -17.52 0.87 27.33
N ARG A 250 -18.60 0.83 28.12
CA ARG A 250 -19.97 0.62 27.61
C ARG A 250 -20.43 1.68 26.60
N MET A 251 -19.84 2.88 26.64
CA MET A 251 -20.17 3.97 25.74
C MET A 251 -19.38 3.96 24.43
N TRP A 252 -18.30 3.17 24.32
CA TRP A 252 -17.44 3.13 23.14
C TRP A 252 -18.19 2.79 21.84
N PRO A 253 -19.07 1.77 21.76
CA PRO A 253 -19.82 1.49 20.53
C PRO A 253 -20.67 2.67 20.04
N ILE A 254 -21.16 3.48 20.98
CA ILE A 254 -21.96 4.67 20.65
C ILE A 254 -21.06 5.80 20.13
N PHE A 255 -19.89 6.01 20.71
CA PHE A 255 -18.93 7.00 20.23
C PHE A 255 -18.36 6.61 18.85
N GLU A 256 -18.05 5.33 18.67
CA GLU A 256 -17.68 4.71 17.38
C GLU A 256 -18.76 4.89 16.32
N LEU A 257 -20.05 4.76 16.66
CA LEU A 257 -21.15 5.02 15.73
C LEU A 257 -21.12 6.47 15.21
N VAL A 258 -20.90 7.44 16.08
CA VAL A 258 -20.78 8.86 15.68
C VAL A 258 -19.55 9.05 14.78
N ALA A 259 -18.42 8.48 15.17
CA ALA A 259 -17.18 8.48 14.41
C ALA A 259 -17.35 7.85 13.00
N LEU A 260 -18.09 6.75 12.88
CA LEU A 260 -18.40 6.10 11.60
C LEU A 260 -19.23 7.00 10.67
N ARG A 261 -20.27 7.68 11.19
CA ARG A 261 -21.09 8.59 10.39
C ARG A 261 -20.28 9.80 9.90
N LEU A 262 -19.44 10.37 10.76
CA LEU A 262 -18.52 11.44 10.41
C LEU A 262 -17.47 10.98 9.38
N ASN A 263 -16.92 9.78 9.54
CA ASN A 263 -15.96 9.19 8.60
C ASN A 263 -16.60 9.02 7.21
N SER A 264 -17.82 8.45 7.14
CA SER A 264 -18.58 8.31 5.89
C SER A 264 -18.75 9.65 5.17
N ALA A 265 -19.15 10.70 5.89
CA ALA A 265 -19.27 12.05 5.33
C ALA A 265 -17.91 12.65 4.91
N LEU A 266 -16.84 12.40 5.66
CA LEU A 266 -15.51 12.91 5.34
C LEU A 266 -14.95 12.25 4.07
N ARG A 267 -15.08 10.92 3.93
CA ARG A 267 -14.67 10.21 2.71
C ARG A 267 -15.37 10.76 1.47
N SER A 268 -16.69 10.99 1.56
CA SER A 268 -17.47 11.66 0.51
C SER A 268 -16.88 13.04 0.18
N THR A 269 -16.69 13.89 1.19
CA THR A 269 -16.18 15.26 1.02
C THR A 269 -14.77 15.29 0.40
N LEU A 270 -13.88 14.38 0.83
CA LEU A 270 -12.52 14.27 0.27
C LEU A 270 -12.53 13.79 -1.19
N SER A 271 -13.52 12.99 -1.58
CA SER A 271 -13.63 12.46 -2.94
C SER A 271 -14.23 13.41 -3.97
N GLN A 272 -14.85 14.52 -3.56
CA GLN A 272 -15.53 15.42 -4.49
C GLN A 272 -14.58 16.02 -5.53
N SER A 273 -13.31 16.23 -5.19
CA SER A 273 -12.28 16.64 -6.16
C SER A 273 -11.91 15.59 -7.21
N TRP A 274 -12.43 14.36 -7.08
CA TRP A 274 -12.16 13.27 -8.01
C TRP A 274 -13.27 13.10 -9.07
N GLY A 275 -14.42 13.74 -8.86
CA GLY A 275 -15.51 13.75 -9.82
C GLY A 275 -15.29 14.75 -10.96
N PRO A 276 -16.05 14.63 -12.06
CA PRO A 276 -15.98 15.55 -13.21
C PRO A 276 -16.64 16.93 -12.95
N SER A 277 -17.10 17.21 -11.73
CA SER A 277 -17.89 18.41 -11.41
C SER A 277 -17.06 19.69 -11.45
N THR A 278 -17.63 20.73 -12.08
CA THR A 278 -17.14 22.11 -12.20
C THR A 278 -17.34 22.99 -10.96
N GLU A 279 -17.96 22.45 -9.90
CA GLU A 279 -18.16 23.18 -8.65
C GLU A 279 -16.86 23.26 -7.85
N GLU A 280 -16.65 24.37 -7.13
CA GLU A 280 -15.48 24.50 -6.26
C GLU A 280 -15.44 23.33 -5.28
N PRO A 281 -14.31 22.62 -5.16
CA PRO A 281 -14.21 21.49 -4.25
C PRO A 281 -14.50 21.95 -2.81
N LEU A 282 -15.52 21.36 -2.18
CA LEU A 282 -15.90 21.64 -0.77
C LEU A 282 -14.73 21.41 0.21
N ARG A 283 -13.64 20.79 -0.25
CA ARG A 283 -12.38 20.57 0.47
C ARG A 283 -11.88 21.81 1.23
N ASN A 284 -12.13 23.02 0.73
CA ASN A 284 -11.65 24.26 1.37
C ASN A 284 -12.75 25.07 2.07
N THR A 285 -13.93 24.48 2.29
CA THR A 285 -15.05 25.16 2.96
C THR A 285 -14.97 25.04 4.48
N GLU A 286 -15.60 25.99 5.18
CA GLU A 286 -15.78 25.96 6.63
C GLU A 286 -16.46 24.67 7.10
N TYR A 287 -17.40 24.13 6.31
CA TYR A 287 -18.04 22.85 6.57
C TYR A 287 -17.04 21.69 6.59
N ALA A 288 -16.17 21.60 5.57
CA ALA A 288 -15.17 20.54 5.51
C ALA A 288 -14.13 20.67 6.63
N ALA A 289 -13.71 21.89 6.97
CA ALA A 289 -12.82 22.13 8.11
C ALA A 289 -13.46 21.68 9.44
N SER A 290 -14.73 22.04 9.67
CA SER A 290 -15.49 21.63 10.84
C SER A 290 -15.68 20.11 10.92
N LEU A 291 -15.96 19.45 9.78
CA LEU A 291 -16.10 18.00 9.70
C LEU A 291 -14.79 17.28 10.03
N ARG A 292 -13.65 17.76 9.52
CA ARG A 292 -12.32 17.22 9.83
C ARG A 292 -12.02 17.32 11.32
N GLN A 293 -12.20 18.52 11.88
CA GLN A 293 -11.96 18.76 13.30
C GLN A 293 -12.85 17.89 14.17
N SER A 294 -14.16 17.83 13.85
CA SER A 294 -15.13 17.00 14.55
C SER A 294 -14.73 15.52 14.53
N LEU A 295 -14.36 14.97 13.37
CA LEU A 295 -13.92 13.58 13.27
C LEU A 295 -12.70 13.31 14.16
N VAL A 296 -11.69 14.17 14.09
CA VAL A 296 -10.46 14.04 14.88
C VAL A 296 -10.76 14.10 16.38
N ASP A 297 -11.64 14.99 16.82
CA ASP A 297 -12.02 15.12 18.23
C ASP A 297 -12.76 13.87 18.73
N TRP A 298 -13.68 13.33 17.94
CA TRP A 298 -14.35 12.06 18.25
C TRP A 298 -13.39 10.88 18.26
N PHE A 299 -12.43 10.83 17.32
CA PHE A 299 -11.39 9.81 17.27
C PHE A 299 -10.48 9.88 18.50
N LYS A 300 -10.11 11.09 18.94
CA LYS A 300 -9.33 11.32 20.16
C LYS A 300 -10.10 10.95 21.42
N ALA A 301 -11.40 11.22 21.48
CA ALA A 301 -12.25 10.90 22.63
C ALA A 301 -12.54 9.40 22.77
N THR A 302 -12.42 8.64 21.67
CA THR A 302 -12.79 7.22 21.61
C THR A 302 -11.57 6.33 21.85
N GLY A 303 -11.47 5.77 23.06
CA GLY A 303 -10.30 4.96 23.49
C GLY A 303 -10.04 3.72 22.64
N CYS A 304 -11.09 3.21 21.97
CA CYS A 304 -11.00 2.00 21.18
C CYS A 304 -10.40 2.18 19.76
N ILE A 305 -10.28 3.42 19.28
CA ILE A 305 -9.62 3.72 18.01
C ILE A 305 -8.11 3.77 18.21
N ALA A 306 -7.35 3.08 17.35
CA ALA A 306 -5.90 3.00 17.43
C ALA A 306 -5.23 4.39 17.31
N PRO A 307 -4.22 4.70 18.16
CA PRO A 307 -3.57 6.01 18.17
C PRO A 307 -2.82 6.32 16.86
N THR A 308 -2.28 5.31 16.16
CA THR A 308 -1.66 5.51 14.84
C THR A 308 -2.64 6.03 13.81
N SER A 309 -3.85 5.47 13.74
CA SER A 309 -4.90 5.94 12.85
C SER A 309 -5.28 7.39 13.12
N VAL A 310 -5.42 7.78 14.39
CA VAL A 310 -5.76 9.17 14.76
C VAL A 310 -4.66 10.14 14.35
N GLY A 311 -3.39 9.83 14.69
CA GLY A 311 -2.26 10.70 14.36
C GLY A 311 -2.08 10.88 12.85
N ILE A 312 -2.18 9.79 12.08
CA ILE A 312 -2.04 9.83 10.62
C ILE A 312 -3.20 10.59 9.96
N ILE A 313 -4.45 10.38 10.41
CA ILE A 313 -5.60 11.11 9.87
C ILE A 313 -5.46 12.60 10.18
N LYS A 314 -5.13 12.98 11.41
CA LYS A 314 -4.99 14.38 11.78
C LYS A 314 -3.88 15.07 10.98
N SER A 315 -2.66 14.56 11.04
CA SER A 315 -1.52 15.15 10.32
C SER A 315 -1.72 15.10 8.81
N GLY A 316 -2.31 14.02 8.29
CA GLY A 316 -2.66 13.91 6.89
C GLY A 316 -3.66 14.99 6.44
N LEU A 317 -4.73 15.23 7.20
CA LEU A 317 -5.71 16.26 6.87
C LEU A 317 -5.12 17.67 6.93
N GLU A 318 -4.25 17.96 7.90
CA GLU A 318 -3.54 19.24 8.05
C GLU A 318 -2.54 19.49 6.91
N LEU A 319 -1.70 18.51 6.58
CA LEU A 319 -0.71 18.60 5.50
C LEU A 319 -1.35 18.61 4.10
N SER A 320 -2.54 18.03 3.96
CA SER A 320 -3.20 17.90 2.67
C SER A 320 -3.67 19.24 2.09
N ASN A 321 -3.73 20.31 2.89
CA ASN A 321 -4.05 21.65 2.41
C ASN A 321 -2.97 22.22 1.45
N ASP A 322 -1.71 21.78 1.57
CA ASP A 322 -0.59 22.30 0.76
C ASP A 322 -0.02 21.31 -0.27
N SER A 323 -0.29 20.01 -0.14
CA SER A 323 0.11 19.01 -1.14
C SER A 323 -0.82 17.79 -1.12
N SER A 324 -1.18 17.24 -2.28
CA SER A 324 -1.96 15.99 -2.36
C SER A 324 -1.17 14.74 -1.92
N GLN A 325 0.03 14.92 -1.38
CA GLN A 325 0.84 13.82 -0.87
C GLN A 325 0.18 13.27 0.40
N ASN A 326 0.14 11.94 0.50
CA ASN A 326 -0.37 11.16 1.64
C ASN A 326 -1.89 10.97 1.76
N LEU A 327 -2.71 11.37 0.79
CA LEU A 327 -4.16 11.11 0.82
C LEU A 327 -4.47 9.61 0.90
N SER A 328 -3.67 8.76 0.25
CA SER A 328 -3.79 7.30 0.36
C SER A 328 -3.63 6.76 1.78
N SER A 329 -2.80 7.39 2.62
CA SER A 329 -2.64 7.01 4.03
C SER A 329 -3.88 7.36 4.85
N VAL A 330 -4.43 8.56 4.62
CA VAL A 330 -5.69 8.98 5.25
C VAL A 330 -6.82 8.04 4.81
N MET A 331 -6.93 7.75 3.52
CA MET A 331 -7.93 6.84 2.97
C MET A 331 -7.80 5.42 3.47
N LEU A 332 -6.57 4.92 3.67
CA LEU A 332 -6.32 3.61 4.29
C LEU A 332 -6.97 3.55 5.68
N HIS A 333 -6.64 4.49 6.57
CA HIS A 333 -7.14 4.46 7.95
C HIS A 333 -8.65 4.74 8.03
N LEU A 334 -9.18 5.62 7.17
CA LEU A 334 -10.63 5.85 7.09
C LEU A 334 -11.38 4.61 6.60
N THR A 335 -10.85 3.90 5.58
CA THR A 335 -11.47 2.69 5.04
C THR A 335 -11.33 1.52 6.03
N ALA A 336 -10.16 1.37 6.66
CA ALA A 336 -9.92 0.37 7.68
C ALA A 336 -10.92 0.51 8.84
N HIS A 337 -11.15 1.74 9.31
CA HIS A 337 -12.13 2.03 10.35
C HIS A 337 -13.56 1.60 9.97
N MET A 338 -13.95 1.68 8.69
CA MET A 338 -15.27 1.24 8.24
C MET A 338 -15.52 -0.25 8.42
N HIS A 339 -14.48 -1.09 8.38
CA HIS A 339 -14.61 -2.55 8.52
C HIS A 339 -14.00 -3.09 9.81
N SER A 340 -13.44 -2.26 10.69
CA SER A 340 -12.81 -2.67 11.97
C SER A 340 -13.36 -1.93 13.19
N SER A 341 -14.40 -1.11 13.02
CA SER A 341 -15.02 -0.40 14.15
C SER A 341 -15.74 -1.35 15.11
N PHE A 342 -15.65 -1.05 16.40
CA PHE A 342 -16.39 -1.75 17.46
C PHE A 342 -17.90 -1.49 17.47
N ALA A 343 -18.35 -0.45 16.77
CA ALA A 343 -19.78 -0.30 16.49
C ALA A 343 -20.28 -1.41 15.54
N ILE A 344 -19.40 -2.00 14.74
CA ILE A 344 -19.74 -3.04 13.78
C ILE A 344 -19.47 -4.43 14.36
N HIS A 345 -18.28 -4.62 14.89
CA HIS A 345 -17.81 -5.92 15.37
C HIS A 345 -18.07 -6.09 16.86
N GLY A 346 -19.05 -6.94 17.17
CA GLY A 346 -19.46 -7.29 18.53
C GLY A 346 -19.78 -6.10 19.45
N PRO A 347 -20.57 -5.10 19.01
CA PRO A 347 -20.95 -3.96 19.85
C PRO A 347 -21.67 -4.39 21.14
N LEU A 348 -22.44 -5.48 21.08
CA LEU A 348 -23.18 -6.02 22.23
C LEU A 348 -22.27 -6.44 23.38
N LEU A 349 -21.09 -6.96 23.08
CA LEU A 349 -20.09 -7.37 24.07
C LEU A 349 -19.65 -6.20 24.96
N PHE A 350 -19.51 -5.01 24.37
CA PHE A 350 -19.12 -3.80 25.09
C PHE A 350 -20.29 -3.13 25.79
N LEU A 351 -21.46 -3.09 25.13
CA LEU A 351 -22.68 -2.56 25.75
C LEU A 351 -23.06 -3.33 27.02
N GLU A 352 -22.77 -4.63 27.06
CA GLU A 352 -23.02 -5.52 28.19
C GLU A 352 -21.78 -5.78 29.04
N TRP A 353 -20.70 -5.00 28.90
CA TRP A 353 -19.42 -5.27 29.55
C TRP A 353 -19.55 -5.43 31.07
N GLU A 354 -19.27 -6.63 31.56
CA GLU A 354 -19.21 -7.02 32.96
C GLU A 354 -17.92 -7.82 33.18
N GLN A 355 -17.01 -7.29 33.99
CA GLN A 355 -15.62 -7.75 34.11
C GLN A 355 -15.42 -9.19 34.64
N ASN A 356 -16.50 -9.90 35.01
CA ASN A 356 -16.45 -11.13 35.79
C ASN A 356 -16.97 -12.40 35.07
N THR A 357 -17.31 -12.35 33.80
CA THR A 357 -17.57 -13.58 33.05
C THR A 357 -16.26 -14.05 32.43
N VAL A 358 -15.50 -14.87 33.17
CA VAL A 358 -14.69 -15.92 32.52
C VAL A 358 -15.73 -16.80 31.82
N MET A 359 -16.07 -16.44 30.59
CA MET A 359 -16.88 -17.31 29.77
C MET A 359 -15.98 -18.48 29.41
N GLU A 360 -16.28 -19.67 29.94
CA GLU A 360 -15.71 -20.91 29.46
C GLU A 360 -15.80 -20.92 27.92
N ASP A 361 -14.67 -21.19 27.27
CA ASP A 361 -14.44 -21.04 25.82
C ASP A 361 -15.54 -21.68 24.95
N ASP A 362 -16.25 -22.69 25.47
CA ASP A 362 -17.31 -23.40 24.75
C ASP A 362 -18.55 -22.53 24.47
N ASN A 363 -18.86 -21.52 25.30
CA ASN A 363 -20.02 -20.63 25.09
C ASN A 363 -19.72 -19.42 24.18
N LEU A 364 -18.44 -19.14 23.87
CA LEU A 364 -18.06 -18.13 22.87
C LEU A 364 -18.49 -18.55 21.46
N SER A 365 -18.67 -19.85 21.23
CA SER A 365 -19.15 -20.40 19.97
C SER A 365 -20.65 -20.14 19.74
N SER A 366 -21.45 -20.01 20.82
CA SER A 366 -22.91 -19.82 20.77
C SER A 366 -23.38 -18.37 20.91
N ALA A 367 -22.55 -17.48 21.47
CA ALA A 367 -22.75 -16.04 21.37
C ALA A 367 -22.38 -15.57 19.95
N LYS A 368 -23.18 -15.98 18.96
CA LYS A 368 -23.09 -15.51 17.57
C LYS A 368 -22.77 -14.02 17.58
N LYS A 369 -21.60 -13.67 17.07
CA LYS A 369 -21.15 -12.31 16.78
C LYS A 369 -22.26 -11.61 15.99
N SER A 370 -23.10 -10.84 16.68
CA SER A 370 -24.09 -9.99 16.04
C SER A 370 -23.34 -8.80 15.47
N GLU A 371 -22.71 -9.00 14.32
CA GLU A 371 -22.19 -7.90 13.54
C GLU A 371 -23.36 -6.99 13.17
N VAL A 372 -23.16 -5.68 13.30
CA VAL A 372 -24.14 -4.66 12.97
C VAL A 372 -23.49 -3.73 11.96
N TYR A 373 -24.20 -3.31 10.93
CA TYR A 373 -23.59 -2.53 9.85
C TYR A 373 -24.21 -1.12 9.74
N PRO A 374 -23.56 -0.16 9.04
CA PRO A 374 -24.07 1.22 8.93
C PRO A 374 -25.49 1.39 8.37
N GLN A 375 -25.98 0.40 7.63
CA GLN A 375 -27.34 0.29 7.12
C GLN A 375 -28.36 -0.21 8.16
N ASP A 376 -27.92 -0.72 9.31
CA ASP A 376 -28.80 -1.11 10.42
C ASP A 376 -29.20 0.09 11.28
N PRO A 377 -30.33 0.01 12.00
CA PRO A 377 -30.73 1.01 12.99
C PRO A 377 -29.88 0.92 14.27
N MET A 378 -28.55 1.07 14.13
CA MET A 378 -27.54 0.81 15.17
C MET A 378 -27.85 1.52 16.48
N LEU A 379 -28.23 2.80 16.43
CA LEU A 379 -28.53 3.58 17.63
C LEU A 379 -29.72 2.99 18.39
N ALA A 380 -30.78 2.55 17.69
CA ALA A 380 -31.94 1.93 18.32
C ALA A 380 -31.57 0.59 18.97
N ILE A 381 -30.77 -0.22 18.28
CA ILE A 381 -30.24 -1.49 18.80
C ILE A 381 -29.45 -1.23 20.08
N PHE A 382 -28.47 -0.32 20.05
CA PHE A 382 -27.59 -0.04 21.19
C PHE A 382 -28.34 0.52 22.39
N LEU A 383 -29.28 1.45 22.15
CA LEU A 383 -30.12 2.00 23.21
C LEU A 383 -31.03 0.94 23.83
N SER A 384 -31.60 0.04 23.02
CA SER A 384 -32.43 -1.05 23.54
C SER A 384 -31.66 -1.99 24.48
N CYS A 385 -30.41 -2.29 24.14
CA CYS A 385 -29.53 -3.12 24.99
C CYS A 385 -29.25 -2.44 26.34
N ILE A 386 -28.87 -1.16 26.31
CA ILE A 386 -28.63 -0.37 27.53
C ILE A 386 -29.88 -0.35 28.41
N VAL A 387 -31.06 -0.05 27.84
CA VAL A 387 -32.32 0.06 28.59
C VAL A 387 -32.78 -1.29 29.16
N ASN A 388 -32.63 -2.38 28.41
CA ASN A 388 -33.07 -3.71 28.86
C ASN A 388 -32.26 -4.23 30.06
N LYS A 389 -30.95 -3.92 30.13
CA LYS A 389 -30.11 -4.29 31.29
C LYS A 389 -30.45 -3.48 32.55
N LEU A 390 -30.84 -2.21 32.40
CA LEU A 390 -31.33 -1.40 33.52
C LEU A 390 -32.60 -1.99 34.15
N LYS A 391 -33.46 -2.64 33.36
CA LYS A 391 -34.67 -3.31 33.87
C LYS A 391 -34.38 -4.64 34.58
N LYS A 392 -33.40 -5.43 34.10
CA LYS A 392 -33.06 -6.73 34.70
C LYS A 392 -32.40 -6.60 36.08
N THR A 393 -31.64 -5.52 36.31
CA THR A 393 -31.02 -5.24 37.61
C THR A 393 -32.00 -4.80 38.70
N SER A 394 -33.22 -4.39 38.34
CA SER A 394 -34.29 -4.08 39.31
C SER A 394 -35.15 -5.28 39.74
N SER A 395 -35.04 -6.42 39.05
CA SER A 395 -35.87 -7.61 39.31
C SER A 395 -35.17 -8.73 40.09
N SER A 396 -33.85 -8.65 40.29
CA SER A 396 -33.09 -9.55 41.17
C SER A 396 -32.72 -8.80 42.46
N GLU A 397 -33.00 -9.38 43.63
CA GLU A 397 -32.80 -8.83 44.99
C GLU A 397 -31.33 -8.54 45.39
N SER A 398 -30.43 -8.33 44.43
CA SER A 398 -29.09 -7.80 44.71
C SER A 398 -29.18 -6.27 44.77
N SER A 399 -29.07 -5.71 45.97
CA SER A 399 -28.94 -4.27 46.17
C SER A 399 -27.85 -3.70 45.24
N LEU A 400 -28.22 -2.87 44.26
CA LEU A 400 -27.27 -2.11 43.46
C LEU A 400 -26.41 -1.28 44.41
N ALA A 401 -25.12 -1.59 44.53
CA ALA A 401 -24.19 -0.79 45.32
C ALA A 401 -24.30 0.68 44.87
N LEU A 402 -24.48 1.62 45.81
CA LEU A 402 -24.73 3.04 45.54
C LEU A 402 -23.74 3.65 44.52
N LYS A 403 -22.49 3.17 44.51
CA LYS A 403 -21.45 3.57 43.57
C LYS A 403 -21.73 3.14 42.12
N SER A 404 -22.27 1.93 41.91
CA SER A 404 -22.68 1.43 40.58
C SER A 404 -23.92 2.17 40.06
N HIS A 405 -24.89 2.43 40.93
CA HIS A 405 -26.05 3.25 40.57
C HIS A 405 -25.63 4.68 40.16
N ARG A 406 -24.75 5.33 40.95
CA ARG A 406 -24.23 6.67 40.64
C ARG A 406 -23.51 6.72 39.28
N ASN A 407 -22.67 5.73 38.98
CA ASN A 407 -21.91 5.68 37.74
C ASN A 407 -22.81 5.39 36.53
N THR A 408 -23.75 4.46 36.66
CA THR A 408 -24.78 4.19 35.65
C THR A 408 -25.63 5.42 35.36
N MET A 409 -26.05 6.16 36.40
CA MET A 409 -26.81 7.39 36.21
C MET A 409 -25.98 8.49 35.53
N ALA A 410 -24.69 8.60 35.87
CA ALA A 410 -23.77 9.51 35.17
C ALA A 410 -23.59 9.12 33.69
N MET A 411 -23.48 7.82 33.38
CA MET A 411 -23.42 7.31 32.01
C MET A 411 -24.68 7.66 31.22
N ILE A 412 -25.88 7.41 31.78
CA ILE A 412 -27.16 7.75 31.15
C ILE A 412 -27.28 9.25 30.95
N GLN A 413 -26.87 10.05 31.93
CA GLN A 413 -26.88 11.51 31.81
C GLN A 413 -25.97 11.98 30.69
N ASN A 414 -24.76 11.42 30.58
CA ASN A 414 -23.83 11.72 29.49
C ASN A 414 -24.39 11.30 28.14
N LEU A 415 -24.95 10.10 28.04
CA LEU A 415 -25.62 9.60 26.83
C LEU A 415 -26.76 10.52 26.42
N ARG A 416 -27.63 10.90 27.37
CA ARG A 416 -28.74 11.83 27.16
C ARG A 416 -28.23 13.17 26.63
N THR A 417 -27.25 13.78 27.29
CA THR A 417 -26.68 15.07 26.87
C THR A 417 -26.03 14.96 25.49
N MET A 418 -25.30 13.88 25.21
CA MET A 418 -24.68 13.65 23.91
C MET A 418 -25.74 13.51 22.82
N LEU A 419 -26.76 12.68 23.01
CA LEU A 419 -27.81 12.48 22.03
C LEU A 419 -28.61 13.77 21.79
N TRP A 420 -29.04 14.47 22.84
CA TRP A 420 -29.80 15.73 22.65
C TRP A 420 -29.04 16.78 21.84
N ARG A 421 -27.71 16.85 22.00
CA ARG A 421 -26.88 17.79 21.24
C ARG A 421 -26.65 17.38 19.79
N ASN A 422 -26.67 16.07 19.49
CA ASN A 422 -26.18 15.55 18.21
C ASN A 422 -27.24 14.86 17.34
N VAL A 423 -28.40 14.45 17.90
CA VAL A 423 -29.45 13.72 17.16
C VAL A 423 -29.87 14.42 15.87
N PRO A 424 -30.18 15.73 15.84
CA PRO A 424 -30.58 16.39 14.59
C PRO A 424 -29.53 16.27 13.48
N VAL A 425 -28.25 16.28 13.85
CA VAL A 425 -27.12 16.17 12.90
C VAL A 425 -26.87 14.71 12.52
N LEU A 426 -26.96 13.77 13.47
CA LEU A 426 -26.75 12.33 13.20
C LEU A 426 -27.75 11.75 12.20
N PHE A 427 -28.97 12.30 12.17
CA PHE A 427 -30.03 11.91 11.24
C PHE A 427 -30.18 12.89 10.06
N SER A 428 -29.26 13.84 9.88
CA SER A 428 -29.28 14.72 8.73
C SER A 428 -28.89 13.96 7.45
N ASN A 429 -29.28 14.50 6.29
CA ASN A 429 -28.84 13.96 5.01
C ASN A 429 -27.31 14.03 4.82
N SER A 430 -26.64 14.99 5.49
CA SER A 430 -25.18 15.15 5.36
C SER A 430 -24.38 14.02 6.01
N LEU A 431 -24.94 13.36 7.03
CA LEU A 431 -24.31 12.20 7.69
C LEU A 431 -24.94 10.86 7.29
N LYS A 432 -25.88 10.85 6.33
CA LYS A 432 -26.56 9.63 5.89
C LYS A 432 -25.60 8.74 5.09
N SER A 433 -25.37 7.51 5.58
CA SER A 433 -24.35 6.63 4.99
C SER A 433 -24.63 6.21 3.55
N CYS A 434 -25.88 5.95 3.16
CA CYS A 434 -26.19 5.55 1.77
C CYS A 434 -25.82 6.65 0.76
N LEU A 435 -26.15 7.91 1.07
CA LEU A 435 -25.83 9.07 0.21
C LEU A 435 -24.32 9.29 0.11
N ASN A 436 -23.64 9.25 1.25
CA ASN A 436 -22.19 9.45 1.29
C ASN A 436 -21.43 8.31 0.58
N GLU A 437 -21.87 7.07 0.72
CA GLU A 437 -21.25 5.93 0.04
C GLU A 437 -21.50 5.97 -1.48
N GLU A 438 -22.68 6.41 -1.92
CA GLU A 438 -22.98 6.61 -3.35
C GLU A 438 -22.03 7.63 -3.99
N VAL A 439 -21.89 8.80 -3.37
CA VAL A 439 -21.00 9.87 -3.86
C VAL A 439 -19.55 9.38 -3.86
N PHE A 440 -19.12 8.76 -2.76
CA PHE A 440 -17.76 8.27 -2.62
C PHE A 440 -17.41 7.19 -3.65
N LEU A 441 -18.32 6.26 -3.91
CA LEU A 441 -18.11 5.19 -4.90
C LEU A 441 -18.05 5.74 -6.33
N LYS A 442 -18.98 6.63 -6.72
CA LYS A 442 -18.96 7.28 -8.05
C LYS A 442 -17.66 8.02 -8.29
N ASN A 443 -17.24 8.82 -7.32
CA ASN A 443 -16.00 9.60 -7.42
C ASN A 443 -14.76 8.70 -7.46
N SER A 444 -14.75 7.60 -6.71
CA SER A 444 -13.64 6.63 -6.72
C SER A 444 -13.54 5.91 -8.07
N TYR A 445 -14.67 5.55 -8.66
CA TYR A 445 -14.72 5.00 -10.02
C TYR A 445 -14.21 6.01 -11.06
N SER A 446 -14.68 7.26 -11.00
CA SER A 446 -14.19 8.34 -11.88
C SER A 446 -12.68 8.56 -11.73
N LYS A 447 -12.16 8.55 -10.49
CA LYS A 447 -10.72 8.66 -10.22
C LYS A 447 -9.94 7.53 -10.90
N LEU A 448 -10.41 6.29 -10.76
CA LEU A 448 -9.78 5.12 -11.38
C LEU A 448 -9.71 5.29 -12.89
N LEU A 449 -10.82 5.64 -13.55
CA LEU A 449 -10.84 5.87 -14.99
C LEU A 449 -9.91 7.01 -15.41
N GLN A 450 -9.90 8.13 -14.68
CA GLN A 450 -9.02 9.26 -14.95
C GLN A 450 -7.54 8.86 -14.86
N ILE A 451 -7.17 8.11 -13.82
CA ILE A 451 -5.81 7.60 -13.65
C ILE A 451 -5.43 6.72 -14.85
N LEU A 452 -6.27 5.74 -15.19
CA LEU A 452 -5.99 4.81 -16.29
C LEU A 452 -5.92 5.53 -17.65
N SER A 453 -6.86 6.41 -17.97
CA SER A 453 -6.85 7.20 -19.20
C SER A 453 -5.60 8.06 -19.31
N SER A 454 -5.16 8.70 -18.21
CA SER A 454 -3.96 9.53 -18.20
C SER A 454 -2.68 8.73 -18.41
N CYS A 455 -2.58 7.53 -17.83
CA CYS A 455 -1.44 6.65 -18.02
C CYS A 455 -1.37 6.05 -19.42
N LEU A 456 -2.53 5.73 -20.00
CA LEU A 456 -2.67 5.11 -21.31
C LEU A 456 -2.73 6.11 -22.47
N LYS A 457 -2.78 7.42 -22.15
CA LYS A 457 -2.90 8.53 -23.12
C LYS A 457 -4.13 8.37 -24.03
N VAL A 458 -5.25 7.96 -23.47
CA VAL A 458 -6.53 7.88 -24.20
C VAL A 458 -7.08 9.29 -24.39
N GLU A 459 -7.19 9.74 -25.63
CA GLU A 459 -7.75 11.06 -25.99
C GLU A 459 -9.28 11.02 -25.94
N GLY A 460 -9.92 12.02 -25.31
CA GLY A 460 -11.38 12.19 -25.26
C GLY A 460 -12.06 11.71 -23.97
N ILE A 461 -13.37 11.41 -24.06
CA ILE A 461 -14.18 10.92 -22.92
C ILE A 461 -13.65 9.55 -22.52
N SER A 462 -13.30 9.39 -21.24
CA SER A 462 -12.75 8.15 -20.67
C SER A 462 -13.81 7.04 -20.66
N SER A 463 -13.95 6.31 -21.77
CA SER A 463 -14.78 5.10 -21.82
C SER A 463 -13.96 3.87 -21.42
N VAL A 464 -14.60 2.94 -20.72
CA VAL A 464 -13.99 1.67 -20.32
C VAL A 464 -13.51 0.89 -21.54
N ASP A 465 -14.28 0.90 -22.64
CA ASP A 465 -13.87 0.26 -23.89
C ASP A 465 -12.59 0.84 -24.49
N ALA A 466 -12.41 2.16 -24.45
CA ALA A 466 -11.18 2.79 -24.96
C ALA A 466 -9.97 2.43 -24.09
N ILE A 467 -10.14 2.44 -22.76
CA ILE A 467 -9.12 2.01 -21.80
C ILE A 467 -8.77 0.54 -22.02
N CYS A 468 -9.75 -0.34 -22.18
CA CYS A 468 -9.54 -1.76 -22.43
C CYS A 468 -8.80 -1.99 -23.75
N LYS A 469 -9.20 -1.30 -24.83
CA LYS A 469 -8.49 -1.37 -26.12
C LYS A 469 -7.05 -0.90 -26.01
N ALA A 470 -6.78 0.18 -25.27
CA ALA A 470 -5.43 0.68 -25.06
C ALA A 470 -4.56 -0.28 -24.23
N LEU A 471 -5.11 -0.90 -23.18
CA LEU A 471 -4.43 -1.94 -22.40
C LEU A 471 -4.09 -3.17 -23.26
N VAL A 472 -5.04 -3.60 -24.09
CA VAL A 472 -4.83 -4.71 -25.02
C VAL A 472 -3.78 -4.32 -26.06
N ALA A 473 -3.84 -3.13 -26.65
CA ALA A 473 -2.84 -2.65 -27.62
C ALA A 473 -1.44 -2.64 -27.01
N LEU A 474 -1.26 -2.15 -25.77
CA LEU A 474 0.03 -2.20 -25.08
C LEU A 474 0.58 -3.62 -24.88
N ASN A 475 -0.29 -4.63 -24.84
CA ASN A 475 0.10 -6.04 -24.77
C ASN A 475 0.63 -6.58 -26.12
N PHE A 476 0.20 -5.98 -27.24
CA PHE A 476 0.52 -6.40 -28.61
C PHE A 476 1.59 -5.53 -29.29
N ASP A 477 1.82 -4.29 -28.83
CA ASP A 477 2.71 -3.30 -29.47
C ASP A 477 4.21 -3.57 -29.17
N SER A 478 4.66 -4.80 -29.43
CA SER A 478 6.03 -5.28 -29.27
C SER A 478 6.93 -4.97 -30.49
N GLY A 479 6.50 -4.09 -31.39
CA GLY A 479 7.09 -3.90 -32.73
C GLY A 479 8.55 -3.46 -32.79
N LYS A 480 9.18 -3.10 -31.66
CA LYS A 480 10.62 -2.75 -31.60
C LYS A 480 11.45 -3.63 -30.65
N THR A 481 10.83 -4.49 -29.87
CA THR A 481 11.48 -5.37 -28.90
C THR A 481 10.59 -6.58 -28.65
N LYS A 482 11.07 -7.81 -28.89
CA LYS A 482 10.35 -9.08 -28.66
C LYS A 482 9.91 -9.24 -27.17
N GLY A 483 8.90 -8.50 -26.73
CA GLY A 483 8.28 -8.65 -25.43
C GLY A 483 7.28 -9.79 -25.45
N HIS A 484 7.27 -10.63 -24.41
CA HIS A 484 6.26 -11.67 -24.24
C HIS A 484 4.90 -11.03 -23.87
N ARG A 485 3.80 -11.55 -24.42
CA ARG A 485 2.43 -11.17 -24.00
C ARG A 485 2.25 -11.43 -22.50
N CYS A 486 1.66 -10.49 -21.78
CA CYS A 486 1.37 -10.59 -20.36
C CYS A 486 -0.15 -10.74 -20.14
N ASP A 487 -0.71 -11.79 -20.75
CA ASP A 487 -2.14 -12.08 -20.66
C ASP A 487 -2.59 -12.30 -19.20
N SER A 488 -1.70 -12.80 -18.35
CA SER A 488 -1.92 -12.98 -16.91
C SER A 488 -2.13 -11.67 -16.13
N PHE A 489 -1.81 -10.51 -16.71
CA PHE A 489 -2.08 -9.19 -16.13
C PHE A 489 -3.22 -8.48 -16.87
N VAL A 490 -3.14 -8.41 -18.20
CA VAL A 490 -4.05 -7.60 -19.01
C VAL A 490 -5.47 -8.16 -19.00
N VAL A 491 -5.62 -9.48 -19.14
CA VAL A 491 -6.95 -10.12 -19.16
C VAL A 491 -7.68 -9.90 -17.84
N PRO A 492 -7.09 -10.16 -16.66
CA PRO A 492 -7.75 -9.88 -15.39
C PRO A 492 -8.20 -8.43 -15.21
N VAL A 493 -7.37 -7.45 -15.58
CA VAL A 493 -7.73 -6.02 -15.44
C VAL A 493 -8.89 -5.65 -16.37
N VAL A 494 -8.85 -6.08 -17.64
CA VAL A 494 -9.91 -5.81 -18.62
C VAL A 494 -11.23 -6.46 -18.22
N ASP A 495 -11.21 -7.74 -17.84
CA ASP A 495 -12.41 -8.46 -17.40
C ASP A 495 -13.03 -7.79 -16.16
N THR A 496 -12.20 -7.39 -15.20
CA THR A 496 -12.66 -6.76 -13.96
C THR A 496 -13.22 -5.36 -14.22
N LEU A 497 -12.61 -4.57 -15.11
CA LEU A 497 -13.13 -3.25 -15.49
C LEU A 497 -14.51 -3.35 -16.14
N LYS A 498 -14.71 -4.31 -17.06
CA LYS A 498 -16.03 -4.56 -17.67
C LYS A 498 -17.05 -5.04 -16.64
N SER A 499 -16.65 -5.92 -15.73
CA SER A 499 -17.51 -6.36 -14.62
C SER A 499 -17.92 -5.19 -13.72
N LEU A 500 -16.99 -4.28 -13.42
CA LEU A 500 -17.25 -3.08 -12.64
C LEU A 500 -18.24 -2.14 -13.36
N GLU A 501 -18.04 -1.90 -14.66
CA GLU A 501 -18.96 -1.07 -15.45
C GLU A 501 -20.38 -1.66 -15.50
N ASN A 502 -20.49 -2.97 -15.72
CA ASN A 502 -21.78 -3.67 -15.70
C ASN A 502 -22.47 -3.59 -14.33
N THR A 503 -21.71 -3.79 -13.25
CA THR A 503 -22.22 -3.74 -11.87
C THR A 503 -22.68 -2.32 -11.52
N LEU A 504 -21.93 -1.29 -11.92
CA LEU A 504 -22.32 0.11 -11.76
C LEU A 504 -23.59 0.45 -12.55
N GLY A 505 -23.72 -0.07 -13.78
CA GLY A 505 -24.91 0.09 -14.60
C GLY A 505 -26.16 -0.56 -13.99
N ALA A 506 -26.01 -1.70 -13.32
CA ALA A 506 -27.09 -2.33 -12.55
C ALA A 506 -27.41 -1.52 -11.29
N TRP A 507 -26.38 -1.12 -10.53
CA TRP A 507 -26.48 -0.34 -9.30
C TRP A 507 -27.29 0.95 -9.49
N GLN A 508 -27.07 1.69 -10.58
CA GLN A 508 -27.79 2.93 -10.89
C GLN A 508 -29.30 2.75 -11.13
N ARG A 509 -29.76 1.52 -11.41
CA ARG A 509 -31.18 1.20 -11.63
C ARG A 509 -31.89 0.72 -10.37
N LEU A 510 -31.15 0.38 -9.32
CA LEU A 510 -31.70 -0.12 -8.06
C LEU A 510 -32.18 1.03 -7.19
N GLU A 511 -33.25 0.77 -6.42
CA GLU A 511 -33.70 1.69 -5.39
C GLU A 511 -32.65 1.78 -4.27
N MET A 512 -32.29 3.01 -3.89
CA MET A 512 -31.26 3.27 -2.89
C MET A 512 -31.63 2.68 -1.53
N ASP A 513 -30.62 2.19 -0.79
CA ASP A 513 -30.75 1.65 0.57
C ASP A 513 -31.52 0.32 0.66
N THR A 514 -31.71 -0.38 -0.47
CA THR A 514 -32.16 -1.78 -0.51
C THR A 514 -31.01 -2.77 -0.30
N SER A 515 -31.31 -4.01 0.09
CA SER A 515 -30.28 -5.06 0.25
C SER A 515 -29.51 -5.29 -1.04
N GLU A 516 -30.21 -5.34 -2.18
CA GLU A 516 -29.64 -5.50 -3.51
C GLU A 516 -28.71 -4.32 -3.86
N TRP A 517 -29.12 -3.09 -3.52
CA TRP A 517 -28.30 -1.90 -3.72
C TRP A 517 -26.97 -2.00 -2.96
N TRP A 518 -27.01 -2.36 -1.68
CA TRP A 518 -25.79 -2.50 -0.86
C TRP A 518 -24.88 -3.65 -1.31
N ILE A 519 -25.45 -4.74 -1.83
CA ILE A 519 -24.68 -5.85 -2.43
C ILE A 519 -23.93 -5.37 -3.67
N CYS A 520 -24.58 -4.59 -4.54
CA CYS A 520 -23.91 -4.00 -5.70
C CYS A 520 -22.80 -3.02 -5.29
N VAL A 521 -23.02 -2.16 -4.28
CA VAL A 521 -21.97 -1.28 -3.74
C VAL A 521 -20.78 -2.11 -3.23
N GLY A 522 -21.05 -3.20 -2.50
CA GLY A 522 -20.02 -4.10 -1.98
C GLY A 522 -19.19 -4.79 -3.08
N LYS A 523 -19.85 -5.26 -4.15
CA LYS A 523 -19.18 -5.78 -5.34
C LYS A 523 -18.31 -4.73 -6.01
N CYS A 524 -18.80 -3.51 -6.22
CA CYS A 524 -18.02 -2.43 -6.84
C CYS A 524 -16.73 -2.14 -6.05
N TRP A 525 -16.79 -2.05 -4.73
CA TRP A 525 -15.60 -1.86 -3.89
C TRP A 525 -14.59 -3.00 -4.02
N SER A 526 -15.08 -4.23 -4.06
CA SER A 526 -14.25 -5.42 -4.22
C SER A 526 -13.53 -5.42 -5.56
N LEU A 527 -14.23 -5.07 -6.65
CA LEU A 527 -13.67 -4.97 -8.00
C LEU A 527 -12.63 -3.84 -8.11
N ILE A 528 -12.90 -2.66 -7.52
CA ILE A 528 -11.93 -1.55 -7.48
C ILE A 528 -10.65 -1.97 -6.74
N GLY A 529 -10.79 -2.58 -5.56
CA GLY A 529 -9.65 -3.06 -4.77
C GLY A 529 -8.83 -4.13 -5.50
N TYR A 530 -9.48 -5.04 -6.22
CA TYR A 530 -8.80 -6.05 -7.04
C TYR A 530 -7.98 -5.44 -8.17
N ILE A 531 -8.53 -4.45 -8.88
CA ILE A 531 -7.80 -3.73 -9.94
C ILE A 531 -6.55 -3.09 -9.36
N HIS A 532 -6.67 -2.37 -8.24
CA HIS A 532 -5.53 -1.76 -7.56
C HIS A 532 -4.46 -2.80 -7.17
N LEU A 533 -4.85 -3.92 -6.53
CA LEU A 533 -3.92 -5.00 -6.15
C LEU A 533 -3.21 -5.64 -7.35
N THR A 534 -3.89 -5.75 -8.49
CA THR A 534 -3.30 -6.28 -9.71
C THR A 534 -2.17 -5.38 -10.22
N PHE A 535 -2.32 -4.05 -10.15
CA PHE A 535 -1.22 -3.11 -10.45
C PHE A 535 -0.06 -3.22 -9.45
N PHE A 536 -0.34 -3.37 -8.15
CA PHE A 536 0.71 -3.44 -7.12
C PHE A 536 1.52 -4.73 -7.14
N SER A 537 0.88 -5.87 -7.42
CA SER A 537 1.56 -7.18 -7.48
C SER A 537 2.50 -7.32 -8.68
N ASN A 538 2.36 -6.46 -9.69
CA ASN A 538 3.18 -6.46 -10.90
C ASN A 538 4.31 -5.41 -10.88
N LEU A 539 4.64 -4.89 -9.69
CA LEU A 539 5.81 -4.04 -9.52
C LEU A 539 7.12 -4.82 -9.68
N GLU A 540 8.18 -4.09 -10.03
CA GLU A 540 9.51 -4.70 -10.15
C GLU A 540 10.09 -5.09 -8.78
N LEU A 541 10.94 -6.12 -8.79
CA LEU A 541 11.72 -6.60 -7.64
C LEU A 541 12.91 -5.68 -7.29
N ILE A 542 12.82 -4.39 -7.66
CA ILE A 542 13.86 -3.39 -7.37
C ILE A 542 13.19 -2.28 -6.58
N ASP A 543 13.67 -2.08 -5.35
CA ASP A 543 13.17 -1.03 -4.48
C ASP A 543 13.46 0.35 -5.11
N PRO A 544 12.44 1.19 -5.34
CA PRO A 544 12.63 2.54 -5.87
C PRO A 544 13.61 3.38 -5.05
N VAL A 545 13.58 3.25 -3.71
CA VAL A 545 14.50 3.99 -2.82
C VAL A 545 15.93 3.51 -3.01
N HIS A 546 16.14 2.19 -3.11
CA HIS A 546 17.47 1.64 -3.37
C HIS A 546 17.99 2.03 -4.76
N LYS A 547 17.09 2.10 -5.76
CA LYS A 547 17.42 2.56 -7.11
C LYS A 547 17.84 4.03 -7.15
N GLU A 548 17.14 4.91 -6.43
CA GLU A 548 17.54 6.31 -6.31
C GLU A 548 18.85 6.46 -5.53
N ALA A 549 19.03 5.67 -4.46
CA ALA A 549 20.28 5.65 -3.71
C ALA A 549 21.48 5.26 -4.59
N MET A 550 21.28 4.23 -5.41
CA MET A 550 22.21 3.79 -6.44
C MET A 550 22.53 4.86 -7.48
N LYS A 551 21.51 5.50 -8.05
CA LYS A 551 21.71 6.59 -9.02
C LYS A 551 22.50 7.73 -8.42
N ARG A 552 22.27 8.06 -7.14
CA ARG A 552 23.07 9.07 -6.44
C ARG A 552 24.50 8.60 -6.25
N GLN A 553 24.70 7.38 -5.76
CA GLN A 553 26.03 6.78 -5.61
C GLN A 553 26.82 6.85 -6.91
N TYR A 554 26.24 6.40 -8.03
CA TYR A 554 26.91 6.43 -9.33
C TYR A 554 27.27 7.82 -9.81
N ARG A 555 26.47 8.84 -9.46
CA ARG A 555 26.79 10.23 -9.82
C ARG A 555 27.90 10.81 -8.97
N LEU A 556 27.93 10.49 -7.67
CA LEU A 556 29.03 10.90 -6.80
C LEU A 556 30.35 10.21 -7.20
N GLU A 557 30.27 8.94 -7.61
CA GLU A 557 31.40 8.21 -8.19
C GLU A 557 31.85 8.83 -9.51
N GLU A 558 30.92 9.10 -10.44
CA GLU A 558 31.21 9.76 -11.72
C GLU A 558 31.86 11.13 -11.49
N LEU A 559 31.30 11.97 -10.61
CA LEU A 559 31.86 13.27 -10.28
C LEU A 559 33.27 13.17 -9.70
N LYS A 560 33.53 12.17 -8.83
CA LYS A 560 34.87 11.93 -8.29
C LYS A 560 35.84 11.46 -9.38
N GLU A 561 35.42 10.55 -10.24
CA GLU A 561 36.23 10.01 -11.34
C GLU A 561 36.58 11.10 -12.36
N LEU A 562 35.62 11.95 -12.73
CA LEU A 562 35.86 13.07 -13.65
C LEU A 562 36.86 14.09 -13.08
N LYS A 563 36.75 14.42 -11.78
CA LYS A 563 37.70 15.30 -11.09
C LYS A 563 39.10 14.70 -11.05
N VAL A 564 39.22 13.41 -10.75
CA VAL A 564 40.51 12.69 -10.77
C VAL A 564 41.09 12.65 -12.18
N LEU A 565 40.27 12.35 -13.19
CA LEU A 565 40.71 12.30 -14.59
C LEU A 565 41.28 13.64 -15.04
N LEU A 566 40.55 14.75 -14.80
CA LEU A 566 41.04 16.09 -15.11
C LEU A 566 42.36 16.40 -14.39
N CYS A 567 42.48 16.03 -13.11
CA CYS A 567 43.72 16.22 -12.35
C CYS A 567 44.90 15.42 -12.93
N VAL A 568 44.69 14.14 -13.26
CA VAL A 568 45.72 13.28 -13.87
C VAL A 568 46.13 13.81 -15.25
N GLN A 569 45.18 14.31 -16.05
CA GLN A 569 45.48 14.88 -17.35
C GLN A 569 46.27 16.18 -17.24
N GLU A 570 45.93 17.06 -16.30
CA GLU A 570 46.70 18.27 -16.02
C GLU A 570 48.13 17.95 -15.54
N LEU A 571 48.28 16.94 -14.69
CA LEU A 571 49.60 16.45 -14.26
C LEU A 571 50.40 15.91 -15.45
N THR A 572 49.78 15.09 -16.31
CA THR A 572 50.42 14.50 -17.48
C THR A 572 50.85 15.58 -18.48
N ARG A 573 50.01 16.60 -18.69
CA ARG A 573 50.34 17.78 -19.49
C ARG A 573 51.58 18.49 -18.95
N ALA A 574 51.63 18.72 -17.63
CA ALA A 574 52.77 19.35 -16.98
C ALA A 574 54.06 18.51 -17.13
N VAL A 575 53.98 17.19 -17.05
CA VAL A 575 55.12 16.27 -17.19
C VAL A 575 55.61 16.17 -18.64
N VAL A 576 54.70 16.09 -19.61
CA VAL A 576 55.04 15.92 -21.04
C VAL A 576 55.41 17.25 -21.70
N GLY A 577 55.10 18.40 -21.08
CA GLY A 577 55.40 19.73 -21.61
C GLY A 577 54.52 20.14 -22.79
N ALA A 578 53.33 19.54 -22.93
CA ALA A 578 52.40 19.84 -24.01
C ALA A 578 51.71 21.20 -23.79
N THR A 579 51.76 22.09 -24.79
CA THR A 579 51.17 23.43 -24.75
C THR A 579 49.69 23.47 -25.17
N GLY A 580 49.17 22.39 -25.77
CA GLY A 580 47.79 22.29 -26.24
C GLY A 580 46.78 21.96 -25.13
N THR A 581 45.52 22.35 -25.34
CA THR A 581 44.38 21.89 -24.55
C THR A 581 44.12 20.41 -24.80
N TRP A 582 43.88 19.66 -23.72
CA TRP A 582 43.61 18.23 -23.82
C TRP A 582 42.25 17.96 -24.53
N PRO A 583 42.16 16.94 -25.40
CA PRO A 583 40.90 16.60 -26.06
C PRO A 583 39.79 16.32 -25.05
N LEU A 584 38.60 16.88 -25.28
CA LEU A 584 37.41 16.72 -24.43
C LEU A 584 37.40 17.46 -23.08
N LYS A 585 38.42 18.26 -22.73
CA LYS A 585 38.49 18.98 -21.44
C LYS A 585 37.21 19.75 -21.11
N GLU A 586 36.73 20.56 -22.05
CA GLU A 586 35.55 21.41 -21.89
C GLU A 586 34.27 20.58 -21.65
N GLN A 587 34.15 19.41 -22.30
CA GLN A 587 33.04 18.49 -22.14
C GLN A 587 33.02 17.89 -20.72
N TYR A 588 34.18 17.53 -20.19
CA TYR A 588 34.30 17.01 -18.82
C TYR A 588 34.02 18.09 -17.75
N GLU A 589 34.54 19.30 -17.91
CA GLU A 589 34.25 20.43 -17.01
C GLU A 589 32.76 20.79 -17.03
N SER A 590 32.17 20.87 -18.22
CA SER A 590 30.73 21.08 -18.39
C SER A 590 29.90 19.99 -17.70
N LYS A 591 30.36 18.74 -17.79
CA LYS A 591 29.68 17.60 -17.14
C LYS A 591 29.76 17.67 -15.62
N ILE A 592 30.88 18.11 -15.05
CA ILE A 592 31.02 18.30 -13.60
C ILE A 592 30.04 19.36 -13.10
N ILE A 593 29.96 20.50 -13.79
CA ILE A 593 29.01 21.57 -13.47
C ILE A 593 27.56 21.04 -13.54
N GLU A 594 27.24 20.29 -14.60
CA GLU A 594 25.92 19.66 -14.76
C GLU A 594 25.59 18.70 -13.60
N LEU A 595 26.56 17.88 -13.17
CA LEU A 595 26.38 16.92 -12.08
C LEU A 595 26.26 17.60 -10.70
N GLU A 596 27.01 18.68 -10.46
CA GLU A 596 26.96 19.46 -9.21
C GLU A 596 25.66 20.28 -9.06
N ALA A 597 25.11 20.75 -10.18
CA ALA A 597 23.87 21.53 -10.20
C ALA A 597 22.59 20.70 -9.92
N ARG A 598 22.65 19.37 -9.99
CA ARG A 598 21.48 18.50 -9.76
C ARG A 598 21.16 18.39 -8.27
N LYS A 599 19.92 18.75 -7.90
CA LYS A 599 19.37 18.69 -6.52
C LYS A 599 19.60 17.34 -5.81
N GLU A 600 19.52 16.25 -6.55
CA GLU A 600 19.68 14.89 -6.02
C GLU A 600 21.11 14.57 -5.51
N CYS A 601 22.11 15.40 -5.84
CA CYS A 601 23.43 15.37 -5.22
C CYS A 601 23.45 16.09 -3.86
N GLN A 602 22.53 17.05 -3.66
CA GLN A 602 22.45 17.94 -2.50
C GLN A 602 21.45 17.46 -1.43
N GLU A 603 20.38 16.77 -1.82
CA GLU A 603 19.33 16.28 -0.91
C GLU A 603 19.63 14.85 -0.37
N GLY A 604 19.15 14.56 0.84
CA GLY A 604 19.23 13.23 1.46
C GLY A 604 18.27 12.24 0.81
N ILE A 605 18.72 10.99 0.64
CA ILE A 605 17.87 9.90 0.13
C ILE A 605 17.06 9.32 1.29
N ALA A 606 15.83 8.91 1.00
CA ALA A 606 15.03 8.11 1.92
C ALA A 606 15.77 6.84 2.40
N VAL A 607 15.43 6.38 3.59
CA VAL A 607 16.12 5.30 4.30
C VAL A 607 15.26 4.04 4.31
N ARG A 608 15.92 2.88 4.21
CA ARG A 608 15.31 1.56 4.39
C ARG A 608 15.99 0.81 5.54
N PRO A 609 15.29 -0.10 6.23
CA PRO A 609 15.92 -1.03 7.15
C PRO A 609 16.97 -1.89 6.44
N TYR A 610 18.03 -2.27 7.17
CA TYR A 610 19.02 -3.25 6.71
C TYR A 610 18.89 -4.54 7.52
N PRO A 611 18.74 -5.73 6.88
CA PRO A 611 18.60 -5.95 5.44
C PRO A 611 17.25 -5.48 4.88
N SER A 612 17.21 -5.12 3.59
CA SER A 612 15.96 -4.68 2.93
C SER A 612 14.96 -5.84 2.81
N ARG A 613 13.69 -5.56 3.13
CA ARG A 613 12.56 -6.49 3.03
C ARG A 613 11.69 -6.27 1.78
N TYR A 614 12.02 -5.31 0.92
CA TYR A 614 11.21 -4.94 -0.24
C TYR A 614 10.90 -6.14 -1.16
N ASN A 615 11.91 -6.97 -1.47
CA ASN A 615 11.72 -8.15 -2.34
C ASN A 615 10.80 -9.19 -1.71
N LYS A 616 10.81 -9.30 -0.38
CA LYS A 616 9.93 -10.19 0.35
C LYS A 616 8.47 -9.72 0.22
N ILE A 617 8.24 -8.41 0.39
CA ILE A 617 6.91 -7.79 0.22
C ILE A 617 6.36 -8.04 -1.19
N THR A 618 7.14 -7.75 -2.23
CA THR A 618 6.70 -7.92 -3.63
C THR A 618 6.45 -9.38 -3.98
N THR A 619 7.30 -10.30 -3.50
CA THR A 619 7.12 -11.74 -3.72
C THR A 619 5.91 -12.30 -2.98
N GLU A 620 5.68 -11.88 -1.73
CA GLU A 620 4.50 -12.27 -0.95
C GLU A 620 3.20 -11.75 -1.58
N LEU A 621 3.18 -10.49 -2.04
CA LEU A 621 2.03 -9.92 -2.76
C LEU A 621 1.75 -10.67 -4.05
N LYS A 622 2.79 -10.98 -4.83
CA LYS A 622 2.66 -11.73 -6.08
C LYS A 622 2.13 -13.15 -5.81
N SER A 623 2.71 -13.86 -4.85
CA SER A 623 2.27 -15.20 -4.45
C SER A 623 0.82 -15.19 -3.94
N PHE A 624 0.42 -14.17 -3.19
CA PHE A 624 -0.95 -13.98 -2.74
C PHE A 624 -1.92 -13.81 -3.92
N MET A 625 -1.56 -12.97 -4.90
CA MET A 625 -2.36 -12.78 -6.12
C MET A 625 -2.42 -14.02 -7.01
N GLU A 626 -1.36 -14.84 -7.05
CA GLU A 626 -1.36 -16.09 -7.82
C GLU A 626 -2.11 -17.23 -7.12
N SER A 627 -2.35 -17.14 -5.82
CA SER A 627 -2.95 -18.22 -5.01
C SER A 627 -4.38 -17.92 -4.56
N LEU A 628 -4.56 -17.01 -3.59
CA LEU A 628 -5.85 -16.68 -2.96
C LEU A 628 -6.67 -15.70 -3.80
N PHE A 629 -5.99 -14.85 -4.58
CA PHE A 629 -6.58 -13.81 -5.43
C PHE A 629 -6.41 -14.11 -6.92
N ALA A 630 -6.20 -15.38 -7.29
CA ALA A 630 -6.13 -15.76 -8.70
C ALA A 630 -7.41 -15.32 -9.43
N HIS A 631 -7.27 -14.80 -10.65
CA HIS A 631 -8.38 -14.20 -11.42
C HIS A 631 -9.64 -15.04 -11.43
N GLU A 632 -9.50 -16.35 -11.70
CA GLU A 632 -10.63 -17.27 -11.75
C GLU A 632 -11.34 -17.41 -10.40
N LYS A 633 -10.58 -17.50 -9.30
CA LYS A 633 -11.13 -17.59 -7.94
C LYS A 633 -11.81 -16.29 -7.53
N PHE A 634 -11.17 -15.15 -7.78
CA PHE A 634 -11.75 -13.86 -7.44
C PHE A 634 -13.04 -13.62 -8.24
N ARG A 635 -13.03 -13.91 -9.54
CA ARG A 635 -14.22 -13.85 -10.40
C ARG A 635 -15.34 -14.73 -9.86
N ASP A 636 -15.05 -15.98 -9.52
CA ASP A 636 -16.01 -16.92 -8.93
C ASP A 636 -16.62 -16.37 -7.62
N ILE A 637 -15.79 -15.89 -6.69
CA ILE A 637 -16.25 -15.24 -5.46
C ILE A 637 -17.17 -14.04 -5.77
N THR A 638 -16.77 -13.15 -6.69
CA THR A 638 -17.59 -11.98 -7.02
C THR A 638 -18.90 -12.31 -7.71
N SER A 639 -18.96 -13.36 -8.56
CA SER A 639 -20.22 -13.82 -9.16
C SER A 639 -21.16 -14.42 -8.12
N ARG A 640 -20.62 -15.13 -7.12
CA ARG A 640 -21.42 -15.73 -6.04
C ARG A 640 -22.03 -14.71 -5.09
N LEU A 641 -21.54 -13.48 -5.09
CA LEU A 641 -22.18 -12.37 -4.37
C LEU A 641 -23.47 -11.90 -5.06
N ASP A 642 -23.84 -12.41 -6.24
CA ASP A 642 -25.10 -12.02 -6.91
C ASP A 642 -26.32 -12.63 -6.20
N VAL A 643 -27.38 -11.82 -6.07
CA VAL A 643 -28.64 -12.27 -5.49
C VAL A 643 -29.44 -13.01 -6.57
N SER A 644 -29.20 -14.30 -6.75
CA SER A 644 -29.98 -15.10 -7.71
C SER A 644 -30.40 -16.48 -7.24
N ASP A 645 -29.90 -16.99 -6.12
CA ASP A 645 -30.27 -18.33 -5.68
C ASP A 645 -31.59 -18.30 -4.89
N ASN A 646 -32.60 -18.97 -5.46
CA ASN A 646 -33.90 -19.26 -4.85
C ASN A 646 -33.78 -20.26 -3.69
N ASP A 647 -32.64 -20.92 -3.52
CA ASP A 647 -32.37 -21.90 -2.47
C ASP A 647 -31.63 -21.26 -1.28
N ALA A 648 -32.26 -21.26 -0.10
CA ALA A 648 -31.69 -20.74 1.13
C ALA A 648 -30.47 -21.53 1.61
N GLU A 649 -30.39 -22.83 1.31
CA GLU A 649 -29.26 -23.67 1.70
C GLU A 649 -28.04 -23.40 0.82
N ALA A 650 -28.24 -23.24 -0.49
CA ALA A 650 -27.20 -22.80 -1.41
C ALA A 650 -26.65 -21.40 -1.02
N ALA A 651 -27.52 -20.46 -0.68
CA ALA A 651 -27.13 -19.13 -0.22
C ALA A 651 -26.28 -19.18 1.07
N LEU A 652 -26.62 -20.07 2.01
CA LEU A 652 -25.85 -20.26 3.24
C LEU A 652 -24.47 -20.87 2.97
N ARG A 653 -24.37 -21.85 2.07
CA ARG A 653 -23.08 -22.44 1.65
C ARG A 653 -22.19 -21.38 1.01
N THR A 654 -22.73 -20.62 0.05
CA THR A 654 -22.04 -19.49 -0.57
C THR A 654 -21.53 -18.50 0.47
N ARG A 655 -22.38 -18.10 1.42
CA ARG A 655 -21.99 -17.22 2.54
C ARG A 655 -20.82 -17.78 3.33
N THR A 656 -20.84 -19.07 3.68
CA THR A 656 -19.76 -19.69 4.48
C THR A 656 -18.44 -19.75 3.72
N GLU A 657 -18.47 -20.07 2.43
CA GLU A 657 -17.28 -20.15 1.59
C GLU A 657 -16.64 -18.78 1.38
N VAL A 658 -17.45 -17.77 1.05
CA VAL A 658 -16.96 -16.39 0.90
C VAL A 658 -16.45 -15.83 2.23
N SER A 659 -17.10 -16.14 3.36
CA SER A 659 -16.62 -15.75 4.69
C SER A 659 -15.27 -16.39 5.02
N SER A 660 -15.08 -17.67 4.70
CA SER A 660 -13.82 -18.39 4.91
C SER A 660 -12.68 -17.80 4.07
N TRP A 661 -12.98 -17.50 2.79
CA TRP A 661 -12.04 -16.80 1.91
C TRP A 661 -11.68 -15.42 2.49
N LEU A 662 -12.68 -14.65 2.92
CA LEU A 662 -12.50 -13.31 3.49
C LEU A 662 -11.62 -13.33 4.76
N MET A 663 -11.75 -14.35 5.62
CA MET A 663 -10.88 -14.52 6.78
C MET A 663 -9.40 -14.74 6.37
N SER A 664 -9.16 -15.42 5.26
CA SER A 664 -7.81 -15.57 4.71
C SER A 664 -7.26 -14.24 4.18
N VAL A 665 -8.12 -13.41 3.58
CA VAL A 665 -7.78 -12.05 3.12
C VAL A 665 -7.41 -11.16 4.30
N ARG A 666 -8.24 -11.14 5.36
CA ARG A 666 -7.98 -10.40 6.61
C ARG A 666 -6.67 -10.82 7.26
N SER A 667 -6.39 -12.12 7.28
CA SER A 667 -5.14 -12.67 7.79
C SER A 667 -3.92 -12.18 7.00
N PHE A 668 -4.03 -12.09 5.68
CA PHE A 668 -2.98 -11.51 4.85
C PHE A 668 -2.83 -10.00 5.09
N HIS A 669 -3.93 -9.25 5.13
CA HIS A 669 -3.95 -7.81 5.44
C HIS A 669 -3.20 -7.49 6.75
N TYR A 670 -3.53 -8.21 7.83
CA TYR A 670 -2.85 -8.02 9.12
C TYR A 670 -1.36 -8.35 9.05
N ARG A 671 -0.98 -9.48 8.44
CA ARG A 671 0.44 -9.85 8.31
C ARG A 671 1.22 -8.79 7.54
N LEU A 672 0.64 -8.28 6.45
CA LEU A 672 1.26 -7.24 5.64
C LEU A 672 1.43 -5.94 6.45
N LYS A 673 0.41 -5.53 7.23
CA LYS A 673 0.46 -4.36 8.11
C LYS A 673 1.52 -4.52 9.20
N SER A 674 1.38 -5.53 10.04
CA SER A 674 2.25 -5.76 11.21
C SER A 674 3.73 -5.96 10.86
N GLN A 675 4.04 -6.65 9.76
CA GLN A 675 5.43 -6.96 9.42
C GLN A 675 6.16 -5.85 8.67
N TYR A 676 5.44 -5.01 7.91
CA TYR A 676 6.07 -4.13 6.91
C TYR A 676 5.62 -2.67 6.94
N TYR A 677 4.39 -2.36 7.36
CA TYR A 677 3.82 -1.01 7.23
C TYR A 677 4.68 0.07 7.91
N ALA A 678 5.19 -0.21 9.12
CA ALA A 678 6.00 0.74 9.89
C ALA A 678 7.27 1.20 9.16
N SER A 679 7.85 0.36 8.28
CA SER A 679 9.13 0.63 7.59
C SER A 679 8.99 0.87 6.08
N TYR A 680 7.87 0.44 5.49
CA TYR A 680 7.59 0.56 4.06
C TYR A 680 6.21 1.20 3.80
N PRO A 681 5.88 2.35 4.41
CA PRO A 681 4.56 2.95 4.26
C PRO A 681 4.26 3.31 2.79
N ASP A 682 5.25 3.77 2.03
CA ASP A 682 5.13 4.12 0.61
C ASP A 682 4.75 2.93 -0.28
N VAL A 683 5.25 1.74 0.03
CA VAL A 683 5.02 0.51 -0.75
C VAL A 683 3.75 -0.22 -0.27
N VAL A 684 3.54 -0.25 1.05
CA VAL A 684 2.54 -1.13 1.68
C VAL A 684 1.19 -0.44 1.85
N THR A 685 1.15 0.87 2.13
CA THR A 685 -0.12 1.64 2.27
C THR A 685 -1.08 1.40 1.12
N PRO A 686 -0.65 1.46 -0.14
CA PRO A 686 -1.56 1.35 -1.27
C PRO A 686 -2.12 -0.07 -1.42
N ALA A 687 -1.31 -1.09 -1.13
CA ALA A 687 -1.76 -2.49 -1.10
C ALA A 687 -2.73 -2.75 0.06
N LEU A 688 -2.47 -2.19 1.25
CA LEU A 688 -3.39 -2.27 2.38
C LEU A 688 -4.71 -1.55 2.07
N LEU A 689 -4.67 -0.37 1.44
CA LEU A 689 -5.88 0.37 1.06
C LEU A 689 -6.75 -0.47 0.13
N ALA A 690 -6.13 -1.09 -0.88
CA ALA A 690 -6.83 -1.95 -1.82
C ALA A 690 -7.41 -3.20 -1.13
N LEU A 691 -6.68 -3.81 -0.19
CA LEU A 691 -7.21 -4.90 0.65
C LEU A 691 -8.37 -4.44 1.53
N SER A 692 -8.29 -3.27 2.17
CA SER A 692 -9.38 -2.71 2.98
C SER A 692 -10.63 -2.42 2.14
N GLN A 693 -10.47 -2.00 0.88
CA GLN A 693 -11.59 -1.87 -0.07
C GLN A 693 -12.26 -3.21 -0.34
N VAL A 694 -11.48 -4.27 -0.58
CA VAL A 694 -12.03 -5.62 -0.80
C VAL A 694 -12.71 -6.15 0.46
N ILE A 695 -12.10 -5.97 1.63
CA ILE A 695 -12.67 -6.42 2.90
C ILE A 695 -13.99 -5.70 3.17
N TRP A 696 -14.00 -4.37 3.13
CA TRP A 696 -15.20 -3.56 3.30
C TRP A 696 -16.30 -3.94 2.31
N GLY A 697 -15.96 -4.07 1.02
CA GLY A 697 -16.91 -4.41 -0.03
C GLY A 697 -17.53 -5.80 0.17
N THR A 698 -16.72 -6.79 0.50
CA THR A 698 -17.19 -8.18 0.71
C THR A 698 -18.04 -8.28 1.98
N ASP A 699 -17.61 -7.65 3.08
CA ASP A 699 -18.36 -7.63 4.35
C ASP A 699 -19.75 -7.00 4.17
N MET A 700 -19.81 -5.87 3.47
CA MET A 700 -21.06 -5.18 3.20
C MET A 700 -22.00 -6.02 2.31
N ALA A 701 -21.47 -6.72 1.32
CA ALA A 701 -22.27 -7.64 0.50
C ALA A 701 -22.79 -8.82 1.34
N LEU A 702 -21.93 -9.49 2.11
CA LEU A 702 -22.31 -10.62 2.97
C LEU A 702 -23.38 -10.24 4.00
N SER A 703 -23.24 -9.09 4.65
CA SER A 703 -24.23 -8.57 5.60
C SER A 703 -25.63 -8.42 4.99
N ASN A 704 -25.70 -7.93 3.75
CA ASN A 704 -26.97 -7.75 3.08
C ASN A 704 -27.52 -9.04 2.46
N MET A 705 -26.65 -10.00 2.12
CA MET A 705 -27.07 -11.37 1.80
C MET A 705 -27.75 -12.02 3.01
N ASP A 706 -27.18 -11.87 4.21
CA ASP A 706 -27.78 -12.40 5.45
C ASP A 706 -29.18 -11.84 5.71
N LYS A 707 -29.36 -10.53 5.52
CA LYS A 707 -30.68 -9.89 5.64
C LYS A 707 -31.68 -10.44 4.64
N SER A 708 -31.25 -10.67 3.40
CA SER A 708 -32.09 -11.25 2.36
C SER A 708 -32.50 -12.69 2.70
N ILE A 709 -31.57 -13.50 3.25
CA ILE A 709 -31.85 -14.87 3.72
C ILE A 709 -32.88 -14.84 4.86
N VAL A 710 -32.67 -14.02 5.90
CA VAL A 710 -33.57 -13.91 7.05
C VAL A 710 -34.97 -13.44 6.62
N LYS A 711 -35.05 -12.46 5.72
CA LYS A 711 -36.33 -11.96 5.19
C LYS A 711 -37.12 -13.05 4.45
N ARG A 712 -36.45 -13.97 3.74
CA ARG A 712 -37.10 -15.11 3.05
C ARG A 712 -37.57 -16.17 4.05
N GLN A 713 -36.74 -16.55 5.02
CA GLN A 713 -37.11 -17.49 6.09
C GLN A 713 -38.33 -17.02 6.89
N LEU A 714 -38.45 -15.71 7.15
CA LEU A 714 -39.61 -15.13 7.84
C LEU A 714 -40.87 -15.05 6.97
N ARG A 715 -40.73 -15.10 5.63
CA ARG A 715 -41.85 -15.09 4.68
C ARG A 715 -42.43 -16.48 4.39
N GLY A 716 -41.75 -17.55 4.79
CA GLY A 716 -42.21 -18.93 4.60
C GLY A 716 -42.06 -19.44 3.17
N ASP A 717 -41.08 -18.93 2.43
CA ASP A 717 -40.68 -19.43 1.10
C ASP A 717 -39.67 -20.57 1.20
#